data_AF-A0A4W5LGE1-F1
#
_entry.id   AF-A0A4W5LGE1-F1
#
_cell.length_a   1.000
_cell.length_b   1.000
_cell.length_c   1.000
_cell.angle_alpha   90.00
_cell.angle_beta   90.00
_cell.angle_gamma   90.00
#
_symmetry.space_group_name_H-M   'P 1'
#
loop_
_entity.id
_entity.type
_entity.pdbx_description
1 polymer ?
#
loop_
_entity_poly.entity_id
_entity_poly.type
_entity_poly.pdbx_seq_one_letter_code
_entity_poly.pdbx_strand_id
1 'polypeptide(L)'
;MDVLSQKIRMCFILLVLLNAVGISFAVKRTYVRGSERLHPPLDIELETVNCTAVRVKWRIPWRHVSTVTGYKVFYTEMRNGRPASSAVAVNVPLSLDMFTTVKFSGHTIFDVEIGSLKMAAQYVFSVGAYGWAGEGRPSVPRRVSTFQPEMCMPPSAPSQPAVGAVSDTETELSWKQSERNGSSPVLHFIVYYIRPELDTEWTSLKDPVNSSSVVVRGLDPDTQYHFAVQAVNVYGASPHSAITDPIWTFSVQERGSGGLGQGSPGNGNGNINQEDLTDDKNSDYGALIQEPLFSPEEERISLPRARTWSPISHTGGGGMSPRENAADSGTIITANKAATIISTSTTPIPTNHTFTTNPVALTSSPGLDSILPTPSSAPLLARSTLAGPLSPTPPGPRSQWKGQVRGLYDLSCEDAVCSLNSVCIDDYQSGGSRCYCALGRGGDACSHVVVVKYPQFYGFSHIAFEPLKNSYQSFQIMLEFKTDSENGLLLFCGENEHGSGDFTSLALIHGKLHFRFNCGTGTAQIVSGSRVALDQWHSVVVGREGAIGWLRLDNDTPVTGHSQGDYNKITFRTPLYVGGSPNAYWLARTAGTNRGFQGCIQTLSINSRVTDMRPWPMGWALSGADVGECSASVCEGVTCANGGTCFASHADGYICLCALGYRGPLCQESFQLVVPYFNASVLSYASAPWPRSSRHYLSWMEFEVTFRPTAPEGTLLYSQDSASRDFLSISLVGGYLEFSFDCGSGTATIRSEETLTMNEWHELRVSRTGREGILQVDNQIPTHSLGEGAFTQIRCSGPLYIGGVPEHTNPRTKINAHAALLHHFTGSIQKITLNERSIRLPQDFSEGVNIENSLHPCVDSPCANRGTCRPKQALYECDCPLGYTGKHCLQECGTYCMNLTEATEIPQFIGRSYLVYNNKDILKRVSGCRTHVLLRFRSSAQDGLLLWRGHTPVSANSDFVSLGLEDGALIFSYNLGSGVAIVMINGTFSDGQWHRVKAIRDGQYGSLTVDHYETSTGRSPGNMRQLNTNGMVYLGGMKEVGLYTHGQYLWGLVGCISQLTLSTDYHLALVEDAAAGKNINTCRP
;
A
#
# COMPACT_ATOMS: atom_id res chain seq x y z
N MET A 1 29.24 98.32 23.55
CA MET A 1 30.07 97.27 22.92
C MET A 1 29.20 96.29 22.11
N ASP A 2 28.16 96.79 21.43
CA ASP A 2 26.90 96.03 21.31
C ASP A 2 26.74 95.28 19.98
N VAL A 3 27.67 95.53 19.05
CA VAL A 3 27.72 94.93 17.70
C VAL A 3 28.15 93.45 17.71
N LEU A 4 28.77 92.97 18.80
CA LEU A 4 29.25 91.58 18.89
C LEU A 4 28.19 90.59 19.39
N SER A 5 27.34 90.99 20.33
CA SER A 5 26.24 90.15 20.86
C SER A 5 25.20 89.82 19.78
N GLN A 6 24.89 90.80 18.94
CA GLN A 6 23.86 90.68 17.90
C GLN A 6 24.24 89.67 16.79
N LYS A 7 25.53 89.49 16.50
CA LYS A 7 26.01 88.51 15.49
C LYS A 7 25.86 87.05 15.94
N ILE A 8 26.04 86.76 17.23
CA ILE A 8 25.97 85.37 17.75
C ILE A 8 24.53 84.82 17.67
N ARG A 9 23.51 85.64 17.98
CA ARG A 9 22.10 85.22 17.81
C ARG A 9 21.70 85.00 16.36
N MET A 10 22.28 85.75 15.42
CA MET A 10 21.94 85.62 13.99
C MET A 10 22.45 84.30 13.38
N CYS A 11 23.66 83.85 13.75
CA CYS A 11 24.18 82.55 13.30
C CYS A 11 23.32 81.36 13.78
N PHE A 12 22.77 81.44 15.00
CA PHE A 12 21.96 80.35 15.56
C PHE A 12 20.62 80.17 14.83
N ILE A 13 20.01 81.26 14.34
CA ILE A 13 18.76 81.20 13.57
C ILE A 13 19.01 80.68 12.14
N LEU A 14 20.15 81.04 11.53
CA LEU A 14 20.49 80.62 10.16
C LEU A 14 20.71 79.09 10.06
N LEU A 15 21.31 78.48 11.08
CA LEU A 15 21.54 77.03 11.18
C LEU A 15 20.25 76.21 11.36
N VAL A 16 19.22 76.80 11.97
CA VAL A 16 17.91 76.15 12.13
C VAL A 16 17.10 76.21 10.83
N LEU A 17 17.18 77.30 10.07
CA LEU A 17 16.42 77.45 8.81
C LEU A 17 17.05 76.69 7.63
N LEU A 18 18.38 76.53 7.58
CA LEU A 18 19.06 75.80 6.49
C LEU A 18 18.78 74.28 6.47
N ASN A 19 18.21 73.72 7.54
CA ASN A 19 17.75 72.32 7.57
C ASN A 19 16.27 72.15 7.17
N ALA A 20 15.54 73.23 6.87
CA ALA A 20 14.07 73.19 6.72
C ALA A 20 13.55 73.28 5.28
N VAL A 21 14.33 73.76 4.30
CA VAL A 21 13.86 73.98 2.91
C VAL A 21 14.87 73.51 1.87
N GLY A 22 14.99 72.19 1.71
CA GLY A 22 15.71 71.54 0.61
C GLY A 22 14.75 71.08 -0.50
N ILE A 23 14.36 71.98 -1.41
CA ILE A 23 13.44 71.63 -2.52
C ILE A 23 14.21 70.97 -3.67
N SER A 24 14.28 69.64 -3.65
CA SER A 24 14.60 68.86 -4.86
C SER A 24 13.38 68.83 -5.79
N PHE A 25 13.61 69.09 -7.09
CA PHE A 25 12.61 68.88 -8.14
C PHE A 25 12.37 67.39 -8.39
N ALA A 26 11.67 66.73 -7.46
CA ALA A 26 11.10 65.41 -7.66
C ALA A 26 9.74 65.56 -8.38
N VAL A 27 9.64 64.98 -9.58
CA VAL A 27 8.34 64.77 -10.24
C VAL A 27 7.41 64.04 -9.26
N LYS A 28 6.13 64.46 -9.15
CA LYS A 28 5.11 63.78 -8.33
C LYS A 28 4.79 62.38 -8.88
N ARG A 29 5.70 61.43 -8.64
CA ARG A 29 5.41 60.00 -8.69
C ARG A 29 4.76 59.64 -7.36
N THR A 30 3.47 59.31 -7.40
CA THR A 30 2.68 58.91 -6.23
C THR A 30 3.30 57.67 -5.59
N TYR A 31 4.05 57.87 -4.50
CA TYR A 31 4.66 56.77 -3.76
C TYR A 31 3.61 56.08 -2.90
N VAL A 32 2.92 55.09 -3.49
CA VAL A 32 1.95 54.25 -2.79
C VAL A 32 2.65 53.58 -1.61
N ARG A 33 1.99 53.63 -0.45
CA ARG A 33 2.48 53.10 0.82
C ARG A 33 2.78 51.60 0.66
N GLY A 34 4.03 51.19 0.82
CA GLY A 34 4.52 49.86 0.40
C GLY A 34 4.04 48.65 1.22
N SER A 35 2.89 48.73 1.88
CA SER A 35 2.36 47.75 2.84
C SER A 35 1.30 46.80 2.25
N GLU A 36 0.84 47.03 1.02
CA GLU A 36 -0.28 46.32 0.39
C GLU A 36 0.16 45.68 -0.93
N ARG A 37 1.11 44.74 -0.87
CA ARG A 37 1.50 43.92 -2.03
C ARG A 37 1.27 42.44 -1.76
N LEU A 38 0.81 41.74 -2.79
CA LEU A 38 0.73 40.29 -2.77
C LEU A 38 2.14 39.69 -2.63
N HIS A 39 2.23 38.59 -1.88
CA HIS A 39 3.46 37.82 -1.77
C HIS A 39 3.75 37.09 -3.09
N PRO A 40 4.98 36.61 -3.30
CA PRO A 40 5.29 35.73 -4.42
C PRO A 40 4.45 34.43 -4.37
N PRO A 41 4.05 33.87 -5.52
CA PRO A 41 3.50 32.52 -5.61
C PRO A 41 4.50 31.47 -5.09
N LEU A 42 3.97 30.38 -4.55
CA LEU A 42 4.74 29.30 -3.95
C LEU A 42 5.06 28.20 -4.97
N ASP A 43 5.99 27.31 -4.61
CA ASP A 43 6.21 26.02 -5.27
C ASP A 43 6.37 26.13 -6.81
N ILE A 44 7.23 27.06 -7.26
CA ILE A 44 7.46 27.36 -8.68
C ILE A 44 8.21 26.22 -9.40
N GLU A 45 7.53 25.21 -9.89
CA GLU A 45 8.15 24.12 -10.64
C GLU A 45 8.32 24.51 -12.13
N LEU A 46 9.44 24.08 -12.73
CA LEU A 46 9.74 24.27 -14.15
C LEU A 46 9.96 22.90 -14.78
N GLU A 47 9.15 22.59 -15.78
CA GLU A 47 9.14 21.32 -16.50
C GLU A 47 9.33 21.60 -18.00
N THR A 48 10.42 21.09 -18.59
CA THR A 48 10.64 21.20 -20.03
C THR A 48 9.70 20.24 -20.74
N VAL A 49 8.74 20.77 -21.51
CA VAL A 49 7.71 19.96 -22.17
C VAL A 49 8.22 19.40 -23.50
N ASN A 50 8.90 20.26 -24.28
CA ASN A 50 9.48 19.91 -25.57
C ASN A 50 10.66 20.85 -25.88
N CYS A 51 11.23 20.78 -27.09
CA CYS A 51 12.38 21.60 -27.48
C CYS A 51 12.10 23.11 -27.58
N THR A 52 10.85 23.57 -27.57
CA THR A 52 10.49 25.00 -27.67
C THR A 52 9.50 25.46 -26.57
N ALA A 53 9.18 24.62 -25.59
CA ALA A 53 8.21 24.96 -24.54
C ALA A 53 8.64 24.49 -23.13
N VAL A 54 8.36 25.35 -22.14
CA VAL A 54 8.50 25.07 -20.71
C VAL A 54 7.17 25.30 -20.02
N ARG A 55 6.71 24.33 -19.23
CA ARG A 55 5.58 24.46 -18.33
C ARG A 55 6.06 25.00 -17.00
N VAL A 56 5.45 26.11 -16.58
CA VAL A 56 5.68 26.75 -15.29
C VAL A 56 4.49 26.39 -14.42
N LYS A 57 4.71 25.77 -13.26
CA LYS A 57 3.66 25.44 -12.27
C LYS A 57 3.89 26.24 -11.00
N TRP A 58 2.85 26.63 -10.28
CA TRP A 58 2.94 27.35 -9.00
C TRP A 58 1.67 27.19 -8.16
N ARG A 59 1.73 27.65 -6.91
CA ARG A 59 0.58 27.73 -5.99
C ARG A 59 0.34 29.17 -5.54
N ILE A 60 -0.87 29.45 -5.06
CA ILE A 60 -1.26 30.78 -4.56
C ILE A 60 -0.30 31.28 -3.45
N PRO A 61 0.01 32.59 -3.34
CA PRO A 61 0.89 33.10 -2.31
C PRO A 61 0.40 32.83 -0.88
N TRP A 62 1.34 32.52 0.02
CA TRP A 62 1.07 32.13 1.43
C TRP A 62 0.20 33.13 2.21
N ARG A 63 0.35 34.43 1.92
CA ARG A 63 -0.52 35.50 2.41
C ARG A 63 -0.91 36.42 1.25
N HIS A 64 -2.19 36.71 1.11
CA HIS A 64 -2.70 37.62 0.08
C HIS A 64 -3.58 38.70 0.73
N VAL A 65 -3.14 39.96 0.67
CA VAL A 65 -3.83 41.14 1.26
C VAL A 65 -5.09 41.52 0.46
N SER A 66 -5.30 40.89 -0.69
CA SER A 66 -6.44 41.07 -1.60
C SER A 66 -6.68 39.78 -2.38
N THR A 67 -7.87 39.63 -2.97
CA THR A 67 -8.16 38.52 -3.87
C THR A 67 -7.21 38.58 -5.08
N VAL A 68 -6.48 37.49 -5.33
CA VAL A 68 -5.68 37.32 -6.55
C VAL A 68 -6.63 37.21 -7.74
N THR A 69 -6.38 37.98 -8.80
CA THR A 69 -7.18 37.97 -10.05
C THR A 69 -6.39 37.43 -11.25
N GLY A 70 -5.07 37.25 -11.10
CA GLY A 70 -4.22 36.59 -12.07
C GLY A 70 -2.76 36.53 -11.63
N TYR A 71 -1.94 35.97 -12.51
CA TYR A 71 -0.50 35.85 -12.34
C TYR A 71 0.23 36.46 -13.53
N LYS A 72 1.49 36.84 -13.32
CA LYS A 72 2.39 37.34 -14.36
C LYS A 72 3.66 36.51 -14.35
N VAL A 73 3.89 35.74 -15.40
CA VAL A 73 5.09 34.92 -15.59
C VAL A 73 6.13 35.76 -16.33
N PHE A 74 7.29 35.96 -15.70
CA PHE A 74 8.44 36.68 -16.27
C PHE A 74 9.47 35.65 -16.71
N TYR A 75 10.00 35.78 -17.93
CA TYR A 75 11.07 34.90 -18.41
C TYR A 75 12.12 35.62 -19.24
N THR A 76 13.34 35.04 -19.32
CA THR A 76 14.45 35.63 -20.07
C THR A 76 15.43 34.57 -20.56
N GLU A 77 15.89 34.68 -21.80
CA GLU A 77 16.97 33.86 -22.36
C GLU A 77 18.29 34.19 -21.65
N MET A 78 19.07 33.17 -21.30
CA MET A 78 20.39 33.32 -20.67
C MET A 78 21.50 32.99 -21.68
N ARG A 79 22.43 33.91 -21.87
CA ARG A 79 23.65 33.70 -22.66
C ARG A 79 24.87 33.91 -21.78
N ASN A 80 25.74 32.90 -21.70
CA ASN A 80 26.97 32.91 -20.90
C ASN A 80 26.76 33.38 -19.44
N GLY A 81 25.66 32.94 -18.82
CA GLY A 81 25.30 33.29 -17.44
C GLY A 81 24.70 34.68 -17.23
N ARG A 82 24.45 35.46 -18.29
CA ARG A 82 23.80 36.78 -18.23
C ARG A 82 22.46 36.79 -19.00
N PRO A 83 21.49 37.65 -18.62
CA PRO A 83 20.28 37.85 -19.40
C PRO A 83 20.62 38.39 -20.80
N ALA A 84 20.04 37.79 -21.84
CA ALA A 84 20.24 38.20 -23.23
C ALA A 84 19.32 39.36 -23.68
N SER A 85 18.28 39.64 -22.90
CA SER A 85 17.28 40.68 -23.15
C SER A 85 16.68 41.19 -21.84
N SER A 86 15.80 42.19 -21.91
CA SER A 86 14.81 42.42 -20.84
C SER A 86 13.91 41.20 -20.66
N ALA A 87 13.32 41.04 -19.47
CA ALA A 87 12.39 39.96 -19.21
C ALA A 87 11.07 40.16 -19.96
N VAL A 88 10.63 39.12 -20.67
CA VAL A 88 9.29 39.03 -21.28
C VAL A 88 8.30 38.68 -20.18
N ALA A 89 7.14 39.35 -20.16
CA ALA A 89 6.09 39.15 -19.16
C ALA A 89 4.79 38.69 -19.81
N VAL A 90 4.27 37.54 -19.38
CA VAL A 90 3.01 36.95 -19.84
C VAL A 90 1.99 37.04 -18.72
N ASN A 91 0.83 37.64 -19.00
CA ASN A 91 -0.29 37.69 -18.06
C ASN A 91 -1.12 36.40 -18.18
N VAL A 92 -1.42 35.80 -17.03
CA VAL A 92 -2.24 34.59 -16.87
C VAL A 92 -3.44 34.98 -15.99
N PRO A 93 -4.53 35.52 -16.57
CA PRO A 93 -5.74 35.83 -15.82
C PRO A 93 -6.43 34.55 -15.34
N LEU A 94 -7.09 34.59 -14.18
CA LEU A 94 -7.88 33.46 -13.69
C LEU A 94 -9.20 33.35 -14.48
N SER A 95 -9.30 32.35 -15.37
CA SER A 95 -10.57 31.97 -16.00
C SER A 95 -11.30 30.89 -15.19
N LEU A 96 -12.59 30.66 -15.50
CA LEU A 96 -13.40 29.64 -14.86
C LEU A 96 -12.99 28.21 -15.27
N ASP A 97 -12.40 28.08 -16.45
CA ASP A 97 -12.01 26.82 -17.10
C ASP A 97 -10.70 26.27 -16.53
N MET A 98 -9.87 27.14 -15.94
CA MET A 98 -8.60 26.83 -15.28
C MET A 98 -8.76 26.00 -13.98
N PHE A 99 -10.00 25.56 -13.66
CA PHE A 99 -10.35 24.64 -12.57
C PHE A 99 -10.52 23.18 -13.03
N THR A 100 -10.23 22.85 -14.30
CA THR A 100 -10.47 21.52 -14.90
C THR A 100 -9.29 20.56 -14.83
N THR A 101 -8.04 21.05 -14.78
CA THR A 101 -6.84 20.20 -14.68
C THR A 101 -6.66 19.60 -13.28
N VAL A 102 -7.06 18.33 -13.14
CA VAL A 102 -6.74 17.41 -12.02
C VAL A 102 -7.17 17.90 -10.63
N LYS A 103 -8.48 17.82 -10.36
CA LYS A 103 -9.00 17.79 -8.98
C LYS A 103 -8.70 16.44 -8.30
N PHE A 104 -7.55 16.34 -7.64
CA PHE A 104 -7.33 15.38 -6.55
C PHE A 104 -6.87 16.12 -5.29
N SER A 105 -7.40 15.73 -4.12
CA SER A 105 -6.98 16.22 -2.80
C SER A 105 -6.86 17.76 -2.62
N GLY A 106 -7.88 18.51 -3.04
CA GLY A 106 -8.23 19.79 -2.41
C GLY A 106 -7.30 21.00 -2.59
N HIS A 107 -6.25 20.93 -3.41
CA HIS A 107 -5.30 22.02 -3.62
C HIS A 107 -5.26 22.49 -5.08
N THR A 108 -5.44 23.79 -5.31
CA THR A 108 -5.27 24.39 -6.64
C THR A 108 -3.79 24.63 -6.92
N ILE A 109 -3.24 23.84 -7.84
CA ILE A 109 -2.00 24.15 -8.56
C ILE A 109 -2.41 24.92 -9.82
N PHE A 110 -1.65 25.94 -10.18
CA PHE A 110 -1.81 26.68 -11.42
C PHE A 110 -0.62 26.39 -12.32
N ASP A 111 -0.85 26.16 -13.61
CA ASP A 111 0.22 26.04 -14.59
C ASP A 111 -0.05 26.82 -15.88
N VAL A 112 1.02 27.18 -16.57
CA VAL A 112 0.97 27.70 -17.94
C VAL A 112 2.14 27.16 -18.74
N GLU A 113 1.92 26.87 -20.01
CA GLU A 113 2.96 26.48 -20.94
C GLU A 113 3.46 27.69 -21.73
N ILE A 114 4.75 28.02 -21.56
CA ILE A 114 5.41 29.10 -22.28
C ILE A 114 6.16 28.48 -23.47
N GLY A 115 5.51 28.51 -24.64
CA GLY A 115 6.05 28.04 -25.92
C GLY A 115 6.91 29.07 -26.66
N SER A 116 7.28 28.75 -27.90
CA SER A 116 8.09 29.59 -28.81
C SER A 116 9.46 30.00 -28.24
N LEU A 117 10.00 29.19 -27.33
CA LEU A 117 11.36 29.30 -26.81
C LEU A 117 12.37 28.72 -27.84
N LYS A 118 13.63 29.14 -27.74
CA LYS A 118 14.71 28.60 -28.59
C LYS A 118 15.10 27.21 -28.13
N MET A 119 15.42 26.33 -29.07
CA MET A 119 15.94 24.98 -28.81
C MET A 119 17.34 25.04 -28.20
N ALA A 120 17.68 24.07 -27.34
CA ALA A 120 18.95 23.99 -26.61
C ALA A 120 19.39 25.29 -25.89
N ALA A 121 18.44 26.11 -25.43
CA ALA A 121 18.70 27.39 -24.79
C ALA A 121 18.31 27.38 -23.31
N GLN A 122 19.13 28.03 -22.47
CA GLN A 122 18.83 28.21 -21.05
C GLN A 122 17.94 29.44 -20.84
N TYR A 123 16.95 29.30 -19.96
CA TYR A 123 16.03 30.36 -19.56
C TYR A 123 15.99 30.52 -18.04
N VAL A 124 15.66 31.73 -17.60
CA VAL A 124 15.25 32.07 -16.24
C VAL A 124 13.76 32.37 -16.24
N PHE A 125 13.04 31.88 -15.23
CA PHE A 125 11.62 32.14 -14.99
C PHE A 125 11.36 32.62 -13.56
N SER A 126 10.41 33.53 -13.37
CA SER A 126 9.77 33.84 -12.09
C SER A 126 8.29 34.18 -12.27
N VAL A 127 7.49 34.09 -11.22
CA VAL A 127 6.04 34.38 -11.27
C VAL A 127 5.70 35.41 -10.20
N GLY A 128 4.86 36.39 -10.53
CA GLY A 128 4.23 37.31 -9.56
C GLY A 128 2.71 37.14 -9.57
N ALA A 129 2.06 37.34 -8.42
CA ALA A 129 0.59 37.43 -8.35
C ALA A 129 0.14 38.89 -8.53
N TYR A 130 -1.04 39.10 -9.14
CA TYR A 130 -1.71 40.41 -9.14
C TYR A 130 -3.18 40.27 -8.68
N GLY A 131 -3.69 41.34 -8.08
CA GLY A 131 -5.04 41.41 -7.52
C GLY A 131 -5.51 42.85 -7.42
N TRP A 132 -6.65 43.08 -6.75
CA TRP A 132 -7.24 44.43 -6.70
C TRP A 132 -6.42 45.46 -5.90
N ALA A 133 -5.53 45.03 -5.00
CA ALA A 133 -4.54 45.89 -4.35
C ALA A 133 -3.26 46.14 -5.20
N GLY A 134 -3.17 45.56 -6.40
CA GLY A 134 -2.06 45.73 -7.34
C GLY A 134 -1.14 44.51 -7.47
N GLU A 135 0.06 44.75 -8.01
CA GLU A 135 1.03 43.70 -8.34
C GLU A 135 1.95 43.35 -7.17
N GLY A 136 2.09 42.05 -6.90
CA GLY A 136 3.00 41.49 -5.91
C GLY A 136 4.46 41.48 -6.35
N ARG A 137 5.36 41.08 -5.43
CA ARG A 137 6.76 40.81 -5.80
C ARG A 137 6.84 39.49 -6.58
N PRO A 138 7.64 39.39 -7.66
CA PRO A 138 7.93 38.11 -8.30
C PRO A 138 8.66 37.14 -7.37
N SER A 139 8.54 35.85 -7.65
CA SER A 139 9.25 34.76 -6.98
C SER A 139 10.76 34.80 -7.26
N VAL A 140 11.52 34.05 -6.45
CA VAL A 140 12.96 33.84 -6.70
C VAL A 140 13.12 33.20 -8.10
N PRO A 141 13.96 33.77 -8.98
CA PRO A 141 14.13 33.27 -10.33
C PRO A 141 14.74 31.86 -10.36
N ARG A 142 14.08 30.92 -11.05
CA ARG A 142 14.53 29.54 -11.28
C ARG A 142 15.04 29.37 -12.72
N ARG A 143 15.99 28.46 -12.91
CA ARG A 143 16.63 28.18 -14.21
C ARG A 143 16.18 26.84 -14.78
N VAL A 144 16.06 26.78 -16.10
CA VAL A 144 15.68 25.60 -16.89
C VAL A 144 16.34 25.69 -18.27
N SER A 145 16.46 24.57 -18.98
CA SER A 145 16.91 24.54 -20.37
C SER A 145 15.90 23.78 -21.22
N THR A 146 15.68 24.24 -22.45
CA THR A 146 14.96 23.46 -23.47
C THR A 146 15.81 22.25 -23.91
N PHE A 147 15.15 21.19 -24.41
CA PHE A 147 15.83 19.98 -24.85
C PHE A 147 16.75 20.22 -26.07
N GLN A 148 17.69 19.31 -26.28
CA GLN A 148 18.57 19.31 -27.45
C GLN A 148 17.82 18.86 -28.71
N PRO A 149 18.18 19.33 -29.92
CA PRO A 149 17.44 19.05 -31.15
C PRO A 149 17.28 17.55 -31.45
N GLU A 150 18.24 16.72 -31.04
CA GLU A 150 18.23 15.28 -31.24
C GLU A 150 17.16 14.55 -30.40
N MET A 151 16.57 15.19 -29.39
CA MET A 151 15.56 14.62 -28.50
C MET A 151 14.11 14.92 -28.91
N CYS A 152 13.87 15.72 -29.95
CA CYS A 152 12.51 16.08 -30.41
C CYS A 152 12.29 15.83 -31.91
N MET A 153 12.79 14.71 -32.45
CA MET A 153 12.59 14.39 -33.86
C MET A 153 11.17 13.82 -34.12
N PRO A 154 10.41 14.37 -35.08
CA PRO A 154 9.22 13.71 -35.61
C PRO A 154 9.62 12.44 -36.40
N PRO A 155 8.66 11.59 -36.82
CA PRO A 155 8.97 10.38 -37.56
C PRO A 155 9.56 10.68 -38.93
N SER A 156 10.33 9.73 -39.48
CA SER A 156 10.62 9.73 -40.93
C SER A 156 9.36 9.39 -41.73
N ALA A 157 9.29 9.87 -42.97
CA ALA A 157 8.13 9.69 -43.83
C ALA A 157 7.76 8.19 -44.01
N PRO A 158 6.46 7.85 -44.13
CA PRO A 158 6.02 6.52 -44.56
C PRO A 158 6.54 6.13 -45.95
N SER A 159 6.44 4.86 -46.30
CA SER A 159 6.56 4.44 -47.70
C SER A 159 5.54 5.15 -48.58
N GLN A 160 5.79 5.18 -49.89
CA GLN A 160 4.73 5.42 -50.89
C GLN A 160 3.53 4.50 -50.58
N PRO A 161 2.28 4.98 -50.63
CA PRO A 161 1.12 4.13 -50.41
C PRO A 161 0.91 3.20 -51.61
N ALA A 162 0.70 1.91 -51.34
CA ALA A 162 0.24 0.94 -52.32
C ALA A 162 -1.29 0.95 -52.36
N VAL A 163 -1.83 1.01 -53.57
CA VAL A 163 -3.27 1.02 -53.84
C VAL A 163 -3.78 -0.41 -53.92
N GLY A 164 -4.89 -0.69 -53.23
CA GLY A 164 -5.61 -1.96 -53.26
C GLY A 164 -6.75 -1.91 -54.27
N ALA A 165 -7.96 -2.28 -53.83
CA ALA A 165 -9.16 -2.11 -54.63
C ALA A 165 -9.49 -0.62 -54.87
N VAL A 166 -10.12 -0.34 -56.02
CA VAL A 166 -10.67 0.96 -56.41
C VAL A 166 -12.11 0.72 -56.87
N SER A 167 -13.04 1.63 -56.57
CA SER A 167 -14.41 1.62 -57.10
C SER A 167 -14.71 2.94 -57.84
N ASP A 168 -16.00 3.25 -58.03
CA ASP A 168 -16.47 4.57 -58.44
C ASP A 168 -16.32 5.65 -57.35
N THR A 169 -16.23 5.24 -56.08
CA THR A 169 -16.40 6.14 -54.93
C THR A 169 -15.46 5.87 -53.74
N GLU A 170 -14.66 4.79 -53.80
CA GLU A 170 -13.80 4.35 -52.69
C GLU A 170 -12.47 3.77 -53.20
N THR A 171 -11.43 3.77 -52.36
CA THR A 171 -10.18 3.02 -52.61
C THR A 171 -9.47 2.60 -51.33
N GLU A 172 -8.84 1.42 -51.34
CA GLU A 172 -7.96 0.97 -50.26
C GLU A 172 -6.52 1.45 -50.47
N LEU A 173 -5.90 1.97 -49.41
CA LEU A 173 -4.50 2.39 -49.37
C LEU A 173 -3.77 1.67 -48.23
N SER A 174 -2.53 1.25 -48.48
CA SER A 174 -1.66 0.62 -47.47
C SER A 174 -0.23 1.13 -47.57
N TRP A 175 0.49 1.21 -46.45
CA TRP A 175 1.87 1.70 -46.40
C TRP A 175 2.69 0.98 -45.32
N LYS A 176 3.99 1.26 -45.28
CA LYS A 176 4.91 0.78 -44.23
C LYS A 176 5.53 1.97 -43.51
N GLN A 177 5.56 1.90 -42.17
CA GLN A 177 6.32 2.85 -41.36
C GLN A 177 7.82 2.65 -41.60
N SER A 178 8.57 3.75 -41.72
CA SER A 178 10.02 3.71 -41.88
C SER A 178 10.74 3.54 -40.53
N GLU A 179 11.90 2.85 -40.55
CA GLU A 179 12.61 2.38 -39.35
C GLU A 179 13.02 3.49 -38.36
N ARG A 180 13.10 4.74 -38.82
CA ARG A 180 13.42 5.91 -37.99
C ARG A 180 12.13 6.59 -37.52
N ASN A 181 11.56 6.05 -36.45
CA ASN A 181 10.37 6.58 -35.76
C ASN A 181 10.57 7.98 -35.12
N GLY A 182 11.76 8.58 -35.21
CA GLY A 182 12.09 9.83 -34.51
C GLY A 182 12.37 9.55 -33.02
N SER A 183 12.11 10.55 -32.17
CA SER A 183 12.40 10.47 -30.73
C SER A 183 11.24 9.90 -29.88
N SER A 184 10.12 9.51 -30.51
CA SER A 184 8.94 8.94 -29.85
C SER A 184 8.11 8.09 -30.84
N PRO A 185 7.40 7.01 -30.41
CA PRO A 185 6.58 6.19 -31.29
C PRO A 185 5.53 6.99 -32.08
N VAL A 186 5.22 6.52 -33.29
CA VAL A 186 4.10 7.03 -34.11
C VAL A 186 2.78 6.76 -33.39
N LEU A 187 1.93 7.76 -33.30
CA LEU A 187 0.59 7.70 -32.69
C LEU A 187 -0.47 7.38 -33.74
N HIS A 188 -0.41 8.07 -34.88
CA HIS A 188 -1.32 7.92 -36.01
C HIS A 188 -0.68 8.42 -37.30
N PHE A 189 -1.38 8.22 -38.42
CA PHE A 189 -1.08 8.79 -39.72
C PHE A 189 -2.10 9.85 -40.10
N ILE A 190 -1.74 10.71 -41.05
CA ILE A 190 -2.66 11.60 -41.76
C ILE A 190 -2.54 11.30 -43.25
N VAL A 191 -3.67 11.01 -43.89
CA VAL A 191 -3.74 10.76 -45.34
C VAL A 191 -4.26 12.02 -46.03
N TYR A 192 -3.55 12.42 -47.08
CA TYR A 192 -3.89 13.54 -47.95
C TYR A 192 -4.26 13.02 -49.33
N TYR A 193 -5.17 13.71 -50.00
CA TYR A 193 -5.53 13.50 -51.39
C TYR A 193 -5.59 14.82 -52.16
N ILE A 194 -5.48 14.73 -53.48
CA ILE A 194 -5.69 15.86 -54.41
C ILE A 194 -6.25 15.30 -55.72
N ARG A 195 -7.22 16.01 -56.34
CA ARG A 195 -7.68 15.73 -57.71
C ARG A 195 -6.87 16.59 -58.67
N PRO A 196 -5.88 16.08 -59.41
CA PRO A 196 -4.88 16.92 -60.09
C PRO A 196 -5.43 17.85 -61.18
N GLU A 197 -6.64 17.56 -61.68
CA GLU A 197 -7.33 18.33 -62.72
C GLU A 197 -8.33 19.36 -62.15
N LEU A 198 -8.63 19.31 -60.84
CA LEU A 198 -9.69 20.10 -60.18
C LEU A 198 -9.20 20.89 -58.96
N ASP A 199 -8.21 20.37 -58.22
CA ASP A 199 -7.70 20.93 -56.97
C ASP A 199 -6.29 21.50 -57.16
N THR A 200 -5.99 22.62 -56.51
CA THR A 200 -4.64 23.23 -56.50
C THR A 200 -3.88 23.05 -55.18
N GLU A 201 -4.55 22.52 -54.14
CA GLU A 201 -4.00 22.27 -52.81
C GLU A 201 -4.42 20.88 -52.30
N TRP A 202 -3.62 20.29 -51.42
CA TRP A 202 -3.88 18.95 -50.87
C TRP A 202 -4.90 18.98 -49.74
N THR A 203 -5.91 18.12 -49.81
CA THR A 203 -6.94 17.96 -48.78
C THR A 203 -6.61 16.77 -47.88
N SER A 204 -6.62 16.95 -46.55
CA SER A 204 -6.49 15.84 -45.59
C SER A 204 -7.83 15.16 -45.30
N LEU A 205 -7.82 13.86 -45.07
CA LEU A 205 -8.94 13.19 -44.38
C LEU A 205 -9.11 13.80 -42.97
N LYS A 206 -10.36 13.91 -42.51
CA LYS A 206 -10.69 14.54 -41.22
C LYS A 206 -10.26 13.70 -40.02
N ASP A 207 -10.37 12.37 -40.15
CA ASP A 207 -10.11 11.44 -39.06
C ASP A 207 -8.68 10.86 -39.14
N PRO A 208 -7.93 10.82 -38.03
CA PRO A 208 -6.58 10.27 -38.00
C PRO A 208 -6.60 8.74 -38.12
N VAL A 209 -5.65 8.18 -38.89
CA VAL A 209 -5.59 6.74 -39.16
C VAL A 209 -4.60 6.08 -38.20
N ASN A 210 -5.08 5.19 -37.32
CA ASN A 210 -4.24 4.51 -36.33
C ASN A 210 -3.59 3.21 -36.84
N SER A 211 -3.90 2.80 -38.08
CA SER A 211 -3.39 1.63 -38.81
C SER A 211 -2.45 2.03 -39.95
N SER A 212 -1.67 1.09 -40.47
CA SER A 212 -0.84 1.31 -41.69
C SER A 212 -1.60 1.04 -43.00
N SER A 213 -2.93 1.14 -42.96
CA SER A 213 -3.84 1.06 -44.10
C SER A 213 -5.18 1.74 -43.76
N VAL A 214 -5.92 2.17 -44.79
CA VAL A 214 -7.26 2.75 -44.68
C VAL A 214 -8.04 2.53 -45.98
N VAL A 215 -9.37 2.47 -45.91
CA VAL A 215 -10.25 2.63 -47.08
C VAL A 215 -10.74 4.06 -47.11
N VAL A 216 -10.34 4.81 -48.14
CA VAL A 216 -10.84 6.17 -48.40
C VAL A 216 -12.20 6.04 -49.11
N ARG A 217 -13.18 6.84 -48.68
CA ARG A 217 -14.57 6.79 -49.15
C ARG A 217 -15.07 8.18 -49.52
N GLY A 218 -16.06 8.26 -50.41
CA GLY A 218 -16.62 9.54 -50.87
C GLY A 218 -15.73 10.26 -51.89
N LEU A 219 -15.04 9.48 -52.72
CA LEU A 219 -14.40 9.98 -53.94
C LEU A 219 -15.46 10.26 -55.01
N ASP A 220 -15.17 11.20 -55.91
CA ASP A 220 -15.95 11.49 -57.10
C ASP A 220 -15.70 10.40 -58.17
N PRO A 221 -16.73 9.89 -58.87
CA PRO A 221 -16.56 8.98 -60.01
C PRO A 221 -15.83 9.59 -61.21
N ASP A 222 -15.27 8.73 -62.07
CA ASP A 222 -14.57 9.11 -63.32
C ASP A 222 -13.47 10.17 -63.15
N THR A 223 -12.85 10.22 -61.96
CA THR A 223 -11.98 11.32 -61.51
C THR A 223 -10.60 10.81 -61.10
N GLN A 224 -9.54 11.54 -61.48
CA GLN A 224 -8.17 11.22 -61.09
C GLN A 224 -7.85 11.72 -59.68
N TYR A 225 -7.19 10.87 -58.88
CA TYR A 225 -6.66 11.17 -57.55
C TYR A 225 -5.18 10.79 -57.41
N HIS A 226 -4.44 11.59 -56.63
CA HIS A 226 -3.20 11.18 -55.97
C HIS A 226 -3.37 11.22 -54.45
N PHE A 227 -2.70 10.31 -53.73
CA PHE A 227 -2.66 10.29 -52.27
C PHE A 227 -1.23 10.38 -51.73
N ALA A 228 -1.07 10.93 -50.53
CA ALA A 228 0.19 10.97 -49.79
C ALA A 228 -0.05 10.85 -48.28
N VAL A 229 0.88 10.29 -47.52
CA VAL A 229 0.69 9.99 -46.09
C VAL A 229 1.81 10.58 -45.23
N GLN A 230 1.47 11.12 -44.07
CA GLN A 230 2.40 11.54 -43.02
C GLN A 230 2.24 10.67 -41.78
N ALA A 231 3.34 10.38 -41.09
CA ALA A 231 3.35 9.73 -39.77
C ALA A 231 3.48 10.81 -38.68
N VAL A 232 2.71 10.71 -37.59
CA VAL A 232 2.67 11.71 -36.52
C VAL A 232 3.09 11.08 -35.19
N ASN A 233 4.04 11.71 -34.49
CA ASN A 233 4.33 11.43 -33.07
C ASN A 233 4.09 12.68 -32.21
N VAL A 234 4.34 12.59 -30.90
CA VAL A 234 4.18 13.71 -29.94
C VAL A 234 5.01 14.97 -30.26
N TYR A 235 5.97 14.89 -31.19
CA TYR A 235 6.82 16.00 -31.63
C TYR A 235 6.45 16.54 -33.02
N GLY A 236 5.47 15.95 -33.72
CA GLY A 236 4.92 16.47 -34.96
C GLY A 236 4.77 15.42 -36.07
N ALA A 237 4.35 15.90 -37.24
CA ALA A 237 4.22 15.11 -38.46
C ALA A 237 5.55 14.98 -39.21
N SER A 238 5.77 13.84 -39.85
CA SER A 238 6.82 13.63 -40.85
C SER A 238 6.61 14.51 -42.09
N PRO A 239 7.59 14.65 -42.98
CA PRO A 239 7.31 14.98 -44.39
C PRO A 239 6.30 13.99 -45.00
N HIS A 240 5.60 14.40 -46.06
CA HIS A 240 4.75 13.47 -46.82
C HIS A 240 5.59 12.32 -47.40
N SER A 241 4.96 11.15 -47.56
CA SER A 241 5.44 10.07 -48.42
C SER A 241 5.61 10.56 -49.86
N ALA A 242 6.25 9.74 -50.71
CA ALA A 242 6.01 9.86 -52.15
C ALA A 242 4.50 9.70 -52.43
N ILE A 243 4.03 10.41 -53.46
CA ILE A 243 2.62 10.34 -53.89
C ILE A 243 2.31 8.97 -54.52
N THR A 244 1.06 8.52 -54.48
CA THR A 244 0.63 7.36 -55.27
C THR A 244 0.77 7.63 -56.76
N ASP A 245 0.87 6.57 -57.56
CA ASP A 245 0.57 6.64 -58.98
C ASP A 245 -0.87 7.17 -59.21
N PRO A 246 -1.22 7.66 -60.42
CA PRO A 246 -2.53 8.25 -60.67
C PRO A 246 -3.64 7.19 -60.59
N ILE A 247 -4.59 7.39 -59.68
CA ILE A 247 -5.74 6.49 -59.48
C ILE A 247 -6.94 7.12 -60.16
N TRP A 248 -7.63 6.36 -61.00
CA TRP A 248 -8.91 6.77 -61.58
C TRP A 248 -10.02 5.98 -60.92
N THR A 249 -11.01 6.68 -60.35
CA THR A 249 -12.27 6.06 -59.95
C THR A 249 -13.04 5.60 -61.18
N PHE A 250 -13.84 4.54 -61.06
CA PHE A 250 -14.65 4.06 -62.18
C PHE A 250 -15.83 5.01 -62.46
N SER A 251 -16.33 5.01 -63.71
CA SER A 251 -17.55 5.74 -64.07
C SER A 251 -18.81 4.95 -63.69
N VAL A 252 -19.84 5.68 -63.25
CA VAL A 252 -21.13 5.09 -62.82
C VAL A 252 -21.93 4.64 -64.05
N GLN A 253 -21.76 3.38 -64.46
CA GLN A 253 -22.52 2.81 -65.57
C GLN A 253 -23.85 2.17 -65.10
N GLU A 254 -24.94 2.52 -65.80
CA GLU A 254 -26.27 1.99 -65.55
C GLU A 254 -26.35 0.48 -65.85
N ARG A 255 -27.03 -0.31 -64.98
CA ARG A 255 -27.29 -1.74 -65.26
C ARG A 255 -28.31 -1.89 -66.40
N GLY A 256 -27.84 -2.27 -67.60
CA GLY A 256 -28.63 -2.12 -68.84
C GLY A 256 -28.65 -3.25 -69.88
N SER A 257 -28.40 -4.53 -69.54
CA SER A 257 -28.67 -5.73 -70.38
C SER A 257 -27.86 -5.95 -71.69
N GLY A 258 -27.80 -7.22 -72.13
CA GLY A 258 -27.51 -7.61 -73.52
C GLY A 258 -26.13 -8.23 -73.80
N GLY A 259 -26.03 -9.57 -73.79
CA GLY A 259 -24.79 -10.29 -74.11
C GLY A 259 -24.69 -10.82 -75.55
N LEU A 260 -23.61 -11.60 -75.80
CA LEU A 260 -23.22 -12.24 -77.08
C LEU A 260 -22.65 -11.25 -78.14
N GLY A 261 -21.60 -11.58 -78.91
CA GLY A 261 -20.74 -12.78 -78.91
C GLY A 261 -19.95 -12.92 -80.22
N GLN A 262 -19.09 -13.96 -80.31
CA GLN A 262 -18.21 -14.30 -81.45
C GLN A 262 -16.97 -13.38 -81.64
N GLY A 263 -15.78 -13.89 -82.02
CA GLY A 263 -15.38 -15.29 -82.20
C GLY A 263 -13.86 -15.48 -82.36
N SER A 264 -13.35 -16.65 -81.93
CA SER A 264 -11.94 -17.08 -82.05
C SER A 264 -11.60 -17.65 -83.45
N PRO A 265 -10.33 -17.99 -83.75
CA PRO A 265 -9.91 -19.39 -83.55
C PRO A 265 -8.41 -19.68 -83.25
N GLY A 266 -8.18 -20.56 -82.26
CA GLY A 266 -7.36 -21.79 -82.32
C GLY A 266 -5.89 -21.83 -82.80
N ASN A 267 -4.95 -21.95 -81.85
CA ASN A 267 -3.92 -23.03 -81.72
C ASN A 267 -2.93 -22.71 -80.58
N GLY A 268 -2.50 -23.63 -79.71
CA GLY A 268 -2.96 -25.01 -79.46
C GLY A 268 -2.11 -25.75 -78.39
N ASN A 269 -2.75 -26.58 -77.55
CA ASN A 269 -2.21 -27.48 -76.49
C ASN A 269 -1.44 -26.81 -75.33
N GLY A 270 -1.75 -27.01 -74.04
CA GLY A 270 -2.68 -27.90 -73.30
C GLY A 270 -2.47 -27.72 -71.78
N ASN A 271 -3.10 -28.37 -70.78
CA ASN A 271 -4.18 -29.36 -70.64
C ASN A 271 -4.60 -29.39 -69.12
N ILE A 272 -5.74 -29.89 -68.62
CA ILE A 272 -7.16 -29.97 -69.05
C ILE A 272 -8.00 -30.52 -67.85
N ASN A 273 -9.16 -29.92 -67.54
CA ASN A 273 -10.35 -30.46 -66.81
C ASN A 273 -10.27 -30.81 -65.27
N GLN A 274 -11.34 -30.77 -64.43
CA GLN A 274 -12.73 -30.22 -64.50
C GLN A 274 -13.55 -30.38 -63.17
N GLU A 275 -14.42 -29.38 -62.83
CA GLU A 275 -15.64 -29.34 -61.92
C GLU A 275 -15.59 -29.87 -60.45
N ASP A 276 -16.42 -29.45 -59.46
CA ASP A 276 -17.90 -29.19 -59.48
C ASP A 276 -18.47 -28.19 -58.38
N LEU A 277 -19.80 -27.93 -58.42
CA LEU A 277 -20.73 -26.92 -57.79
C LEU A 277 -20.97 -26.96 -56.22
N THR A 278 -21.66 -26.05 -55.44
CA THR A 278 -22.36 -24.71 -55.54
C THR A 278 -22.73 -24.03 -54.15
N ASP A 279 -23.29 -22.78 -54.19
CA ASP A 279 -24.41 -22.16 -53.38
C ASP A 279 -24.31 -21.40 -52.01
N ASP A 280 -24.35 -20.04 -52.09
CA ASP A 280 -25.49 -19.11 -51.73
C ASP A 280 -25.62 -18.27 -50.37
N LYS A 281 -26.13 -17.01 -50.53
CA LYS A 281 -26.85 -16.02 -49.61
C LYS A 281 -26.18 -14.88 -48.78
N ASN A 282 -26.38 -13.62 -49.25
CA ASN A 282 -26.99 -12.38 -48.65
C ASN A 282 -26.66 -11.83 -47.22
N SER A 283 -26.77 -10.52 -46.85
CA SER A 283 -27.14 -9.23 -47.53
C SER A 283 -26.82 -7.96 -46.66
N ASP A 284 -26.72 -6.77 -47.30
CA ASP A 284 -26.57 -5.37 -46.79
C ASP A 284 -27.87 -4.69 -46.23
N TYR A 285 -27.97 -3.37 -45.91
CA TYR A 285 -27.18 -2.36 -45.12
C TYR A 285 -27.83 -0.92 -45.26
N GLY A 286 -27.50 0.06 -44.39
CA GLY A 286 -27.76 1.53 -44.53
C GLY A 286 -28.98 2.13 -43.78
N ALA A 287 -29.24 3.45 -43.63
CA ALA A 287 -28.54 4.78 -43.70
C ALA A 287 -29.65 5.89 -43.75
N LEU A 288 -29.56 7.23 -43.61
CA LEU A 288 -28.74 8.33 -42.99
C LEU A 288 -29.57 9.65 -43.25
N ILE A 289 -29.48 10.87 -42.66
CA ILE A 289 -28.83 11.58 -41.52
C ILE A 289 -29.59 12.94 -41.30
N GLN A 290 -29.54 13.68 -40.15
CA GLN A 290 -29.65 15.18 -40.02
C GLN A 290 -29.58 15.71 -38.54
N GLU A 291 -29.17 16.98 -38.34
CA GLU A 291 -29.26 17.83 -37.09
C GLU A 291 -30.19 19.08 -37.35
N PRO A 292 -30.36 20.17 -36.52
CA PRO A 292 -29.75 20.58 -35.21
C PRO A 292 -30.65 21.35 -34.16
N LEU A 293 -30.03 21.79 -33.04
CA LEU A 293 -30.33 22.89 -32.05
C LEU A 293 -31.78 23.36 -31.67
N PHE A 294 -32.10 23.42 -30.34
CA PHE A 294 -32.45 24.64 -29.52
C PHE A 294 -32.92 24.29 -28.05
N SER A 295 -33.35 25.28 -27.23
CA SER A 295 -33.70 25.22 -25.76
C SER A 295 -34.81 26.24 -25.40
N PRO A 296 -35.27 26.54 -24.14
CA PRO A 296 -35.14 25.96 -22.77
C PRO A 296 -36.51 25.84 -21.98
N GLU A 297 -36.53 26.06 -20.63
CA GLU A 297 -37.67 26.26 -19.66
C GLU A 297 -38.45 24.99 -19.16
N GLU A 298 -38.59 24.72 -17.83
CA GLU A 298 -39.57 25.14 -16.78
C GLU A 298 -41.02 24.56 -16.94
N GLU A 299 -41.84 24.18 -15.93
CA GLU A 299 -41.84 24.38 -14.45
C GLU A 299 -42.66 23.31 -13.63
N ARG A 300 -42.40 23.21 -12.31
CA ARG A 300 -43.24 22.83 -11.11
C ARG A 300 -44.48 21.88 -11.12
N ILE A 301 -44.55 21.03 -10.05
CA ILE A 301 -45.74 20.63 -9.20
C ILE A 301 -46.75 19.62 -9.85
N SER A 302 -47.42 18.64 -9.19
CA SER A 302 -47.90 18.44 -7.79
C SER A 302 -47.88 16.97 -7.26
N LEU A 303 -48.19 16.80 -5.96
CA LEU A 303 -48.49 15.53 -5.26
C LEU A 303 -49.99 15.16 -5.35
N PRO A 304 -50.37 13.90 -5.03
CA PRO A 304 -51.16 13.72 -3.80
C PRO A 304 -50.77 12.51 -2.91
N ARG A 305 -51.24 12.53 -1.66
CA ARG A 305 -51.10 11.44 -0.67
C ARG A 305 -52.32 10.51 -0.63
N ALA A 306 -52.07 9.26 -0.26
CA ALA A 306 -53.02 8.17 0.00
C ALA A 306 -54.23 8.50 0.91
N ARG A 307 -55.32 7.70 0.79
CA ARG A 307 -55.79 6.79 1.88
C ARG A 307 -57.00 5.89 1.51
N THR A 308 -57.05 4.74 2.22
CA THR A 308 -58.24 3.97 2.68
C THR A 308 -59.26 3.30 1.72
N TRP A 309 -59.19 1.96 1.68
CA TRP A 309 -60.19 1.03 2.26
C TRP A 309 -61.46 0.59 1.47
N SER A 310 -61.30 -0.47 0.65
CA SER A 310 -62.26 -1.60 0.51
C SER A 310 -63.62 -1.36 -0.18
N PRO A 311 -64.46 -2.41 -0.43
CA PRO A 311 -64.18 -3.81 -0.81
C PRO A 311 -64.91 -4.24 -2.11
N ILE A 312 -64.67 -5.46 -2.61
CA ILE A 312 -65.69 -6.50 -2.95
C ILE A 312 -65.00 -7.69 -3.68
N SER A 313 -65.59 -8.87 -3.56
CA SER A 313 -65.05 -10.18 -3.97
C SER A 313 -65.82 -10.83 -5.11
N HIS A 314 -65.16 -11.73 -5.86
CA HIS A 314 -65.84 -12.84 -6.53
C HIS A 314 -65.00 -14.14 -6.51
N THR A 315 -65.52 -15.15 -5.79
CA THR A 315 -65.76 -16.56 -6.19
C THR A 315 -64.83 -17.22 -7.22
N GLY A 316 -64.26 -18.42 -7.03
CA GLY A 316 -64.35 -19.46 -5.97
C GLY A 316 -63.42 -20.64 -6.38
N GLY A 317 -63.39 -21.83 -5.78
CA GLY A 317 -64.08 -22.41 -4.62
C GLY A 317 -63.97 -23.95 -4.64
N GLY A 318 -63.60 -24.59 -3.52
CA GLY A 318 -63.46 -26.05 -3.41
C GLY A 318 -62.42 -26.47 -2.37
N GLY A 319 -62.71 -27.48 -1.54
CA GLY A 319 -61.82 -27.96 -0.47
C GLY A 319 -62.41 -29.12 0.31
N MET A 320 -61.68 -29.60 1.32
CA MET A 320 -62.11 -30.69 2.21
C MET A 320 -61.67 -30.42 3.67
N SER A 321 -62.43 -30.95 4.63
CA SER A 321 -62.33 -30.78 6.10
C SER A 321 -62.86 -32.08 6.76
N PRO A 322 -62.98 -32.27 8.10
CA PRO A 322 -62.67 -31.40 9.27
C PRO A 322 -61.71 -32.12 10.27
N ARG A 323 -61.57 -31.89 11.59
CA ARG A 323 -62.11 -30.98 12.65
C ARG A 323 -60.97 -30.83 13.72
N GLU A 324 -61.04 -30.23 14.91
CA GLU A 324 -62.10 -29.68 15.79
C GLU A 324 -61.53 -28.49 16.63
N ASN A 325 -62.33 -27.93 17.55
CA ASN A 325 -62.04 -26.82 18.48
C ASN A 325 -63.16 -26.80 19.57
N ALA A 326 -63.14 -26.09 20.71
CA ALA A 326 -62.12 -25.40 21.53
C ALA A 326 -62.80 -24.86 22.83
N ALA A 327 -62.02 -24.23 23.74
CA ALA A 327 -62.46 -23.36 24.86
C ALA A 327 -63.25 -24.04 26.02
N ASP A 328 -63.51 -23.43 27.19
CA ASP A 328 -63.34 -22.03 27.65
C ASP A 328 -63.16 -21.91 29.20
N SER A 329 -62.90 -20.69 29.71
CA SER A 329 -62.97 -20.18 31.10
C SER A 329 -61.84 -20.55 32.11
N GLY A 330 -61.43 -19.68 33.05
CA GLY A 330 -61.75 -18.23 33.17
C GLY A 330 -61.29 -17.53 34.48
N THR A 331 -61.06 -16.19 34.38
CA THR A 331 -60.84 -15.19 35.48
C THR A 331 -59.45 -15.24 36.20
N ILE A 332 -58.99 -14.28 37.03
CA ILE A 332 -59.61 -13.09 37.66
C ILE A 332 -58.61 -11.94 38.03
N ILE A 333 -59.07 -10.66 38.01
CA ILE A 333 -58.59 -9.41 38.68
C ILE A 333 -57.15 -8.85 38.45
N THR A 334 -57.06 -7.50 38.42
CA THR A 334 -55.84 -6.65 38.27
C THR A 334 -55.91 -5.38 39.16
N ALA A 335 -54.76 -4.78 39.58
CA ALA A 335 -54.68 -3.35 40.02
C ALA A 335 -53.25 -2.75 40.26
N ASN A 336 -52.77 -1.95 39.29
CA ASN A 336 -51.93 -0.71 39.32
C ASN A 336 -51.14 -0.14 40.56
N LYS A 337 -49.83 0.13 40.30
CA LYS A 337 -49.03 1.39 40.47
C LYS A 337 -48.57 2.02 41.84
N ALA A 338 -47.24 2.29 41.89
CA ALA A 338 -46.54 3.56 42.28
C ALA A 338 -45.74 3.75 43.62
N ALA A 339 -44.41 3.52 43.55
CA ALA A 339 -43.27 4.42 43.90
C ALA A 339 -42.77 4.75 45.36
N THR A 340 -41.43 4.97 45.47
CA THR A 340 -40.62 5.83 46.42
C THR A 340 -40.40 5.43 47.91
N ILE A 341 -39.28 5.69 48.66
CA ILE A 341 -37.80 5.93 48.47
C ILE A 341 -37.00 5.73 49.82
N ILE A 342 -35.63 5.74 49.78
CA ILE A 342 -34.58 5.80 50.88
C ILE A 342 -34.46 4.53 51.77
N SER A 343 -33.33 3.98 52.27
CA SER A 343 -32.06 4.55 52.83
C SER A 343 -30.80 3.64 52.73
N THR A 344 -29.69 3.97 53.44
CA THR A 344 -28.28 3.59 53.12
C THR A 344 -27.45 2.82 54.19
N SER A 345 -26.37 2.16 53.71
CA SER A 345 -25.01 1.96 54.31
C SER A 345 -24.75 1.00 55.50
N THR A 346 -23.76 0.09 55.38
CA THR A 346 -22.53 -0.07 56.23
C THR A 346 -21.61 -1.28 55.87
N THR A 347 -20.37 -1.29 56.38
CA THR A 347 -19.32 -2.36 56.38
C THR A 347 -19.17 -2.97 57.82
N PRO A 348 -18.28 -3.92 58.24
CA PRO A 348 -16.96 -4.34 57.68
C PRO A 348 -16.43 -5.82 57.90
N ILE A 349 -15.20 -6.06 57.43
CA ILE A 349 -14.07 -6.95 57.85
C ILE A 349 -14.31 -8.08 58.91
N PRO A 350 -13.78 -9.30 58.67
CA PRO A 350 -12.79 -9.90 59.61
C PRO A 350 -11.47 -10.35 58.93
N THR A 351 -10.44 -10.74 59.71
CA THR A 351 -9.06 -11.04 59.25
C THR A 351 -8.45 -12.33 59.81
N ASN A 352 -7.33 -12.75 59.20
CA ASN A 352 -6.24 -13.59 59.72
C ASN A 352 -6.46 -15.08 60.04
N HIS A 353 -5.54 -15.91 59.52
CA HIS A 353 -4.61 -16.67 60.36
C HIS A 353 -3.25 -16.84 59.65
N THR A 354 -2.17 -16.86 60.43
CA THR A 354 -0.74 -16.98 60.02
C THR A 354 -0.27 -18.46 60.10
N PHE A 355 0.84 -18.92 59.50
CA PHE A 355 2.24 -18.60 59.86
C PHE A 355 3.32 -19.10 58.85
N THR A 356 4.51 -18.51 59.01
CA THR A 356 5.91 -18.91 58.66
C THR A 356 6.21 -20.42 58.55
N THR A 357 7.26 -20.92 57.86
CA THR A 357 8.71 -20.73 58.18
C THR A 357 9.73 -21.10 57.07
N ASN A 358 10.92 -20.49 57.17
CA ASN A 358 12.23 -20.84 56.57
C ASN A 358 13.08 -21.64 57.64
N PRO A 359 14.35 -22.13 57.45
CA PRO A 359 15.18 -22.42 56.26
C PRO A 359 16.17 -23.66 56.39
N VAL A 360 17.17 -23.77 55.49
CA VAL A 360 18.53 -24.41 55.58
C VAL A 360 18.74 -25.95 55.68
N ALA A 361 19.40 -26.52 54.64
CA ALA A 361 20.61 -27.40 54.64
C ALA A 361 21.13 -27.48 53.16
N LEU A 362 22.41 -27.48 52.75
CA LEU A 362 23.68 -28.16 53.17
C LEU A 362 23.66 -29.68 52.86
N THR A 363 24.62 -30.32 52.16
CA THR A 363 26.05 -30.02 51.86
C THR A 363 26.63 -30.66 50.55
N SER A 364 27.75 -30.09 50.07
CA SER A 364 28.97 -30.75 49.51
C SER A 364 29.03 -31.47 48.15
N SER A 365 30.23 -31.41 47.54
CA SER A 365 30.66 -32.00 46.25
C SER A 365 32.11 -32.52 46.32
N PRO A 366 32.61 -33.20 45.28
CA PRO A 366 34.00 -33.00 44.80
C PRO A 366 34.09 -32.90 43.26
N GLY A 367 35.20 -32.45 42.63
CA GLY A 367 36.43 -31.86 43.17
C GLY A 367 37.65 -32.02 42.23
N LEU A 368 38.53 -31.00 42.17
CA LEU A 368 39.78 -30.87 41.34
C LEU A 368 39.50 -30.75 39.82
N ASP A 369 40.34 -30.18 38.94
CA ASP A 369 41.53 -29.29 38.95
C ASP A 369 41.70 -28.70 37.52
N SER A 370 42.56 -27.73 37.12
CA SER A 370 43.57 -26.80 37.68
C SER A 370 43.75 -25.65 36.63
N ILE A 371 44.72 -24.70 36.58
CA ILE A 371 46.00 -24.43 37.28
C ILE A 371 46.39 -22.91 37.25
N LEU A 372 47.53 -22.59 37.87
CA LEU A 372 48.36 -21.36 38.01
C LEU A 372 48.50 -20.31 36.86
N PRO A 373 49.10 -19.11 37.09
CA PRO A 373 49.27 -18.30 38.34
C PRO A 373 49.15 -16.75 38.19
N THR A 374 49.34 -16.01 39.31
CA THR A 374 49.50 -14.52 39.43
C THR A 374 50.83 -14.17 40.18
N PRO A 375 51.17 -13.01 40.86
CA PRO A 375 50.39 -11.88 41.46
C PRO A 375 51.04 -10.44 41.36
N SER A 376 50.62 -9.51 42.26
CA SER A 376 51.28 -8.24 42.73
C SER A 376 51.16 -6.95 41.87
N SER A 377 51.14 -5.71 42.43
CA SER A 377 50.81 -5.20 43.80
C SER A 377 50.50 -3.68 43.78
N ALA A 378 49.85 -3.13 44.82
CA ALA A 378 49.37 -1.72 44.90
C ALA A 378 50.37 -0.73 45.56
N PRO A 379 50.11 0.60 45.57
CA PRO A 379 49.57 1.23 46.80
C PRO A 379 48.59 2.42 46.59
N LEU A 380 48.25 3.14 47.68
CA LEU A 380 47.18 4.15 47.83
C LEU A 380 47.67 5.58 48.11
N LEU A 381 46.77 6.58 47.96
CA LEU A 381 46.58 7.89 48.67
C LEU A 381 46.16 9.02 47.69
N ALA A 382 45.34 10.04 48.02
CA ALA A 382 44.77 10.48 49.31
C ALA A 382 43.32 11.04 49.21
N ARG A 383 42.78 11.52 50.34
CA ARG A 383 41.39 12.01 50.59
C ARG A 383 40.98 13.28 49.83
N SER A 384 39.67 13.45 49.56
CA SER A 384 38.90 14.61 50.08
C SER A 384 37.41 14.31 50.29
N THR A 385 36.84 15.03 51.25
CA THR A 385 35.52 15.00 51.93
C THR A 385 34.22 14.89 51.11
N LEU A 386 33.16 14.40 51.79
CA LEU A 386 31.75 14.34 51.38
C LEU A 386 31.12 15.70 50.97
N ALA A 387 30.13 15.62 50.08
CA ALA A 387 28.99 16.54 50.00
C ALA A 387 27.68 15.72 49.91
N GLY A 388 26.55 16.30 50.34
CA GLY A 388 25.25 15.60 50.44
C GLY A 388 24.47 15.50 49.12
N PRO A 389 23.29 14.85 49.13
CA PRO A 389 22.44 14.72 47.95
C PRO A 389 21.93 16.08 47.46
N LEU A 390 22.14 16.37 46.18
CA LEU A 390 21.61 17.59 45.54
C LEU A 390 20.12 17.43 45.25
N SER A 391 19.36 18.48 45.54
CA SER A 391 17.93 18.60 45.21
C SER A 391 17.71 18.68 43.69
N PRO A 392 16.52 18.31 43.18
CA PRO A 392 16.20 18.47 41.76
C PRO A 392 16.32 19.93 41.32
N THR A 393 17.02 20.17 40.21
CA THR A 393 17.18 21.50 39.59
C THR A 393 15.89 21.93 38.90
N PRO A 394 15.47 23.22 38.99
CA PRO A 394 14.33 23.75 38.25
C PRO A 394 14.55 23.75 36.72
N PRO A 395 13.48 23.83 35.91
CA PRO A 395 13.57 24.10 34.48
C PRO A 395 14.34 25.41 34.20
N GLY A 396 15.32 25.36 33.29
CA GLY A 396 16.23 26.48 33.02
C GLY A 396 15.61 27.58 32.14
N PRO A 397 15.67 28.87 32.54
CA PRO A 397 15.17 29.97 31.71
C PRO A 397 16.20 30.41 30.67
N ARG A 398 15.88 30.21 29.37
CA ARG A 398 16.66 30.57 28.16
C ARG A 398 18.02 29.86 28.01
N SER A 399 18.34 29.49 26.77
CA SER A 399 19.64 28.98 26.35
C SER A 399 20.69 30.11 26.28
N GLN A 400 21.22 30.55 27.43
CA GLN A 400 22.36 31.47 27.44
C GLN A 400 23.62 30.75 26.93
N TRP A 401 24.14 31.23 25.80
CA TRP A 401 25.05 30.46 24.95
C TRP A 401 26.44 30.25 25.57
N LYS A 402 26.96 29.01 25.49
CA LYS A 402 28.34 28.64 25.85
C LYS A 402 29.10 28.13 24.62
N GLY A 403 29.74 29.05 23.92
CA GLY A 403 30.63 28.76 22.78
C GLY A 403 31.57 29.94 22.53
N GLN A 404 32.44 29.82 21.52
CA GLN A 404 33.57 30.74 21.31
C GLN A 404 33.53 31.49 19.96
N VAL A 405 32.36 31.56 19.31
CA VAL A 405 32.13 32.25 18.03
C VAL A 405 31.06 33.33 18.23
N ARG A 406 31.17 34.49 17.57
CA ARG A 406 30.10 35.50 17.60
C ARG A 406 28.85 34.92 16.91
N GLY A 407 27.73 34.91 17.63
CA GLY A 407 26.51 34.22 17.21
C GLY A 407 25.70 34.99 16.16
N LEU A 408 24.70 34.31 15.59
CA LEU A 408 23.79 34.84 14.57
C LEU A 408 22.91 36.01 15.09
N TYR A 409 22.88 36.24 16.40
CA TYR A 409 21.99 37.16 17.10
C TYR A 409 22.47 38.63 17.18
N ASP A 410 23.57 38.99 16.49
CA ASP A 410 23.98 40.40 16.28
C ASP A 410 23.53 40.95 14.91
N LEU A 411 22.88 40.13 14.06
CA LEU A 411 22.52 40.45 12.68
C LEU A 411 21.02 40.70 12.50
N SER A 412 20.66 41.59 11.56
CA SER A 412 19.27 41.73 11.08
C SER A 412 18.89 40.63 10.10
N CYS A 413 17.60 40.52 9.77
CA CYS A 413 17.11 39.64 8.71
C CYS A 413 17.54 40.03 7.28
N GLU A 414 18.34 41.09 7.10
CA GLU A 414 19.00 41.38 5.82
C GLU A 414 20.32 40.60 5.68
N ASP A 415 20.98 40.26 6.79
CA ASP A 415 22.25 39.50 6.85
C ASP A 415 22.06 38.04 7.33
N ALA A 416 20.99 37.73 8.07
CA ALA A 416 20.74 36.40 8.62
C ALA A 416 20.10 35.42 7.61
N VAL A 417 20.64 34.20 7.52
CA VAL A 417 20.21 33.18 6.54
C VAL A 417 19.44 32.05 7.22
N CYS A 418 18.12 32.04 7.05
CA CYS A 418 17.27 30.91 7.43
C CYS A 418 17.19 29.86 6.31
N SER A 419 17.03 28.59 6.68
CA SER A 419 16.83 27.46 5.77
C SER A 419 15.52 27.58 4.95
N LEU A 420 15.44 26.83 3.85
CA LEU A 420 14.35 26.93 2.86
C LEU A 420 12.96 26.78 3.53
N ASN A 421 12.03 27.63 3.10
CA ASN A 421 10.65 27.77 3.62
C ASN A 421 10.52 28.22 5.09
N SER A 422 11.62 28.54 5.79
CA SER A 422 11.60 29.16 7.13
C SER A 422 11.62 30.69 7.03
N VAL A 423 11.11 31.39 8.05
CA VAL A 423 10.90 32.86 8.01
C VAL A 423 11.79 33.57 9.03
N CYS A 424 12.61 34.52 8.58
CA CYS A 424 13.35 35.41 9.49
C CYS A 424 12.44 36.53 10.01
N ILE A 425 12.54 36.86 11.31
CA ILE A 425 11.98 38.07 11.93
C ILE A 425 13.03 38.68 12.88
N ASP A 426 13.21 39.99 12.85
CA ASP A 426 14.12 40.70 13.77
C ASP A 426 13.57 40.68 15.21
N ASP A 427 14.40 40.30 16.19
CA ASP A 427 14.03 40.29 17.62
C ASP A 427 14.51 41.58 18.29
N TYR A 428 13.64 42.59 18.23
CA TYR A 428 13.84 43.90 18.87
C TYR A 428 13.87 43.83 20.43
N GLN A 429 13.67 42.67 21.07
CA GLN A 429 13.77 42.49 22.53
C GLN A 429 15.08 41.83 22.97
N SER A 430 15.69 40.95 22.15
CA SER A 430 17.04 40.42 22.39
C SER A 430 18.15 41.23 21.73
N GLY A 431 17.83 41.93 20.64
CA GLY A 431 18.80 42.32 19.62
C GLY A 431 18.95 41.22 18.56
N GLY A 432 19.25 41.64 17.33
CA GLY A 432 19.43 40.76 16.17
C GLY A 432 18.14 40.22 15.57
N SER A 433 18.19 38.97 15.12
CA SER A 433 17.11 38.30 14.39
C SER A 433 17.02 36.81 14.72
N ARG A 434 15.86 36.24 14.38
CA ARG A 434 15.50 34.85 14.65
C ARG A 434 14.80 34.22 13.45
N CYS A 435 15.13 32.98 13.15
CA CYS A 435 14.35 32.14 12.24
C CYS A 435 13.17 31.49 12.97
N TYR A 436 11.99 31.55 12.36
CA TYR A 436 10.85 30.66 12.62
C TYR A 436 10.94 29.48 11.65
N CYS A 437 11.16 28.29 12.19
CA CYS A 437 11.41 27.07 11.43
C CYS A 437 10.13 26.44 10.94
N ALA A 438 10.07 26.14 9.64
CA ALA A 438 8.96 25.39 9.06
C ALA A 438 8.80 24.01 9.73
N LEU A 439 7.58 23.51 9.85
CA LEU A 439 7.27 22.17 10.37
C LEU A 439 8.18 21.10 9.72
N GLY A 440 8.96 20.40 10.55
CA GLY A 440 10.01 19.46 10.09
C GLY A 440 11.43 20.05 9.98
N ARG A 441 11.66 21.27 10.50
CA ARG A 441 12.95 21.93 10.64
C ARG A 441 13.21 22.41 12.07
N GLY A 442 14.49 22.54 12.43
CA GLY A 442 14.91 23.04 13.75
C GLY A 442 16.36 23.52 13.80
N GLY A 443 16.78 23.96 14.99
CA GLY A 443 18.05 24.66 15.22
C GLY A 443 18.00 26.14 14.79
N ASP A 444 18.97 26.95 15.21
CA ASP A 444 18.91 28.42 15.13
C ASP A 444 18.73 28.99 13.71
N ALA A 445 19.26 28.31 12.69
CA ALA A 445 19.10 28.65 11.27
C ALA A 445 18.07 27.76 10.53
N CYS A 446 17.32 26.93 11.25
CA CYS A 446 16.37 25.94 10.72
C CYS A 446 17.02 24.91 9.77
N SER A 447 18.33 24.68 9.92
CA SER A 447 19.15 23.80 9.09
C SER A 447 18.94 22.31 9.38
N HIS A 448 18.51 21.96 10.59
CA HIS A 448 18.35 20.57 11.02
C HIS A 448 17.00 20.02 10.58
N VAL A 449 16.94 18.73 10.25
CA VAL A 449 15.69 18.02 9.98
C VAL A 449 15.12 17.53 11.30
N VAL A 450 13.85 17.80 11.57
CA VAL A 450 13.11 17.27 12.73
C VAL A 450 12.04 16.33 12.19
N VAL A 451 11.97 15.10 12.70
CA VAL A 451 10.88 14.16 12.37
C VAL A 451 9.82 14.29 13.46
N VAL A 452 8.78 15.08 13.17
CA VAL A 452 7.67 15.32 14.10
C VAL A 452 6.63 14.22 13.91
N LYS A 453 6.55 13.28 14.85
CA LYS A 453 5.47 12.29 15.04
C LYS A 453 4.49 12.76 16.13
N TYR A 454 4.99 13.30 17.24
CA TYR A 454 4.18 13.86 18.34
C TYR A 454 4.58 15.32 18.59
N PRO A 455 3.82 16.30 18.06
CA PRO A 455 4.24 17.70 18.03
C PRO A 455 4.38 18.34 19.41
N GLN A 456 5.57 18.91 19.65
CA GLN A 456 5.90 19.77 20.78
C GLN A 456 5.70 21.25 20.41
N PHE A 457 5.06 22.00 21.30
CA PHE A 457 4.79 23.42 21.17
C PHE A 457 5.46 24.21 22.30
N TYR A 458 5.98 25.40 21.98
CA TYR A 458 6.80 26.23 22.88
C TYR A 458 6.17 27.60 23.20
N GLY A 459 4.83 27.73 23.17
CA GLY A 459 4.11 28.98 23.47
C GLY A 459 4.06 30.01 22.33
N PHE A 460 4.85 29.82 21.27
CA PHE A 460 4.82 30.57 20.00
C PHE A 460 4.62 29.67 18.77
N SER A 461 4.81 28.37 18.94
CA SER A 461 4.66 27.35 17.88
C SER A 461 3.22 27.23 17.40
N HIS A 462 3.01 26.73 16.18
CA HIS A 462 1.68 26.35 15.70
C HIS A 462 1.76 25.37 14.53
N ILE A 463 0.68 24.60 14.31
CA ILE A 463 0.41 23.84 13.08
C ILE A 463 -0.85 24.41 12.43
N ALA A 464 -0.93 24.40 11.10
CA ALA A 464 -2.08 24.81 10.32
C ALA A 464 -2.59 23.67 9.42
N PHE A 465 -3.88 23.33 9.57
CA PHE A 465 -4.61 22.36 8.75
C PHE A 465 -5.60 23.08 7.82
N GLU A 466 -6.29 22.33 6.94
CA GLU A 466 -7.38 22.90 6.15
C GLU A 466 -8.44 23.59 7.05
N PRO A 467 -9.11 24.65 6.56
CA PRO A 467 -10.31 25.19 7.23
C PRO A 467 -11.34 24.08 7.48
N LEU A 468 -12.17 24.22 8.51
CA LEU A 468 -13.28 23.31 8.83
C LEU A 468 -14.45 23.45 7.82
N LYS A 469 -14.17 23.11 6.56
CA LYS A 469 -15.12 23.08 5.44
C LYS A 469 -16.31 22.17 5.80
N ASN A 470 -17.50 22.52 5.31
CA ASN A 470 -18.77 21.81 5.54
C ASN A 470 -19.23 21.69 7.02
N SER A 471 -18.45 22.18 8.00
CA SER A 471 -18.78 22.13 9.44
C SER A 471 -19.71 23.27 9.91
N TYR A 472 -20.50 23.82 8.97
CA TYR A 472 -21.31 25.02 9.19
C TYR A 472 -22.48 24.78 10.14
N GLN A 473 -23.02 23.56 10.22
CA GLN A 473 -24.08 23.19 11.17
C GLN A 473 -23.54 22.50 12.44
N SER A 474 -22.56 21.62 12.31
CA SER A 474 -21.95 20.93 13.44
C SER A 474 -20.48 20.57 13.21
N PHE A 475 -19.77 20.33 14.31
CA PHE A 475 -18.46 19.67 14.34
C PHE A 475 -18.19 19.07 15.72
N GLN A 476 -17.29 18.09 15.77
CA GLN A 476 -16.66 17.61 17.00
C GLN A 476 -15.14 17.54 16.80
N ILE A 477 -14.37 17.95 17.80
CA ILE A 477 -12.91 17.89 17.80
C ILE A 477 -12.46 17.30 19.13
N MET A 478 -11.57 16.31 19.09
CA MET A 478 -10.89 15.77 20.26
C MET A 478 -9.38 16.04 20.17
N LEU A 479 -8.77 16.39 21.29
CA LEU A 479 -7.31 16.52 21.44
C LEU A 479 -6.86 15.76 22.69
N GLU A 480 -5.73 15.07 22.58
CA GLU A 480 -4.97 14.57 23.74
C GLU A 480 -3.68 15.37 23.91
N PHE A 481 -3.53 16.02 25.06
CA PHE A 481 -2.45 16.97 25.31
C PHE A 481 -1.86 16.84 26.72
N LYS A 482 -0.59 17.24 26.87
CA LYS A 482 0.12 17.40 28.14
C LYS A 482 0.77 18.78 28.17
N THR A 483 0.73 19.48 29.29
CA THR A 483 1.22 20.88 29.38
C THR A 483 1.90 21.20 30.71
N ASP A 484 2.90 22.06 30.64
CA ASP A 484 3.64 22.64 31.77
C ASP A 484 3.17 24.08 32.10
N SER A 485 2.17 24.60 31.37
CA SER A 485 1.68 25.98 31.45
C SER A 485 0.21 26.04 31.83
N GLU A 486 -0.16 26.93 32.76
CA GLU A 486 -1.57 27.24 33.05
C GLU A 486 -2.30 28.01 31.93
N ASN A 487 -1.60 28.46 30.88
CA ASN A 487 -2.18 29.32 29.83
C ASN A 487 -1.63 28.99 28.43
N GLY A 488 -2.51 28.90 27.44
CA GLY A 488 -2.12 28.73 26.04
C GLY A 488 -3.26 28.41 25.06
N LEU A 489 -3.14 28.89 23.82
CA LEU A 489 -4.09 28.65 22.73
C LEU A 489 -3.91 27.24 22.14
N LEU A 490 -4.83 26.32 22.44
CA LEU A 490 -4.82 24.95 21.91
C LEU A 490 -5.35 24.88 20.47
N LEU A 491 -6.38 25.67 20.13
CA LEU A 491 -7.03 25.61 18.82
C LEU A 491 -7.69 26.96 18.44
N PHE A 492 -7.60 27.34 17.16
CA PHE A 492 -8.33 28.48 16.59
C PHE A 492 -8.71 28.28 15.11
N CYS A 493 -9.94 28.64 14.74
CA CYS A 493 -10.36 28.78 13.34
C CYS A 493 -11.46 29.86 13.24
N GLY A 494 -11.50 30.66 12.17
CA GLY A 494 -12.48 31.73 12.02
C GLY A 494 -12.65 32.27 10.61
N GLU A 495 -13.43 33.34 10.47
CA GLU A 495 -13.63 34.02 9.18
C GLU A 495 -12.40 34.84 8.74
N ASN A 496 -11.57 35.31 9.69
CA ASN A 496 -10.31 36.00 9.39
C ASN A 496 -9.27 35.83 10.50
N GLU A 497 -8.01 36.17 10.19
CA GLU A 497 -6.86 35.99 11.10
C GLU A 497 -6.86 36.92 12.33
N HIS A 498 -7.84 37.81 12.47
CA HIS A 498 -8.01 38.69 13.63
C HIS A 498 -9.14 38.26 14.57
N GLY A 499 -9.94 37.26 14.18
CA GLY A 499 -11.04 36.75 15.00
C GLY A 499 -12.21 37.73 15.16
N SER A 500 -12.45 38.60 14.17
CA SER A 500 -13.68 39.38 14.04
C SER A 500 -14.69 38.62 13.17
N GLY A 501 -15.98 38.63 13.54
CA GLY A 501 -16.99 37.80 12.89
C GLY A 501 -17.06 36.38 13.46
N ASP A 502 -17.27 35.38 12.62
CA ASP A 502 -17.39 33.97 13.01
C ASP A 502 -16.04 33.39 13.47
N PHE A 503 -16.05 32.62 14.57
CA PHE A 503 -14.86 31.90 15.04
C PHE A 503 -15.19 30.73 15.98
N THR A 504 -14.24 29.81 16.12
CA THR A 504 -14.17 28.83 17.20
C THR A 504 -12.75 28.79 17.77
N SER A 505 -12.63 28.55 19.07
CA SER A 505 -11.35 28.51 19.78
C SER A 505 -11.42 27.66 21.04
N LEU A 506 -10.31 27.00 21.36
CA LEU A 506 -10.07 26.33 22.63
C LEU A 506 -8.77 26.87 23.21
N ALA A 507 -8.83 27.39 24.44
CA ALA A 507 -7.67 27.91 25.14
C ALA A 507 -7.64 27.43 26.59
N LEU A 508 -6.46 27.12 27.08
CA LEU A 508 -6.19 26.98 28.50
C LEU A 508 -5.97 28.38 29.09
N ILE A 509 -6.67 28.70 30.18
CA ILE A 509 -6.60 30.00 30.87
C ILE A 509 -6.66 29.75 32.37
N HIS A 510 -5.64 30.18 33.12
CA HIS A 510 -5.47 29.93 34.56
C HIS A 510 -5.75 28.47 34.99
N GLY A 511 -5.30 27.50 34.19
CA GLY A 511 -5.49 26.07 34.44
C GLY A 511 -6.89 25.50 34.16
N LYS A 512 -7.79 26.26 33.52
CA LYS A 512 -9.09 25.78 33.03
C LYS A 512 -9.22 25.91 31.52
N LEU A 513 -9.93 24.97 30.89
CA LEU A 513 -10.19 25.01 29.45
C LEU A 513 -11.40 25.90 29.17
N HIS A 514 -11.21 26.90 28.33
CA HIS A 514 -12.25 27.78 27.80
C HIS A 514 -12.47 27.45 26.32
N PHE A 515 -13.63 26.85 26.02
CA PHE A 515 -14.13 26.70 24.65
C PHE A 515 -15.02 27.90 24.31
N ARG A 516 -14.74 28.58 23.21
CA ARG A 516 -15.46 29.79 22.78
C ARG A 516 -15.77 29.73 21.30
N PHE A 517 -16.99 30.11 20.92
CA PHE A 517 -17.37 30.23 19.52
C PHE A 517 -18.38 31.36 19.29
N ASN A 518 -18.43 31.89 18.07
CA ASN A 518 -19.38 32.91 17.62
C ASN A 518 -19.96 32.53 16.26
N CYS A 519 -21.28 32.68 16.12
CA CYS A 519 -22.06 32.43 14.90
C CYS A 519 -22.63 33.74 14.32
N GLY A 520 -21.95 34.87 14.56
CA GLY A 520 -22.33 36.20 14.08
C GLY A 520 -22.91 37.12 15.16
N THR A 521 -23.84 36.65 16.00
CA THR A 521 -24.60 37.48 16.95
C THR A 521 -24.11 37.48 18.41
N GLY A 522 -23.07 36.71 18.76
CA GLY A 522 -22.42 36.81 20.07
C GLY A 522 -21.67 35.55 20.51
N THR A 523 -20.60 35.76 21.26
CA THR A 523 -19.69 34.69 21.70
C THR A 523 -20.31 33.82 22.80
N ALA A 524 -20.48 32.53 22.53
CA ALA A 524 -20.61 31.51 23.56
C ALA A 524 -19.28 31.31 24.29
N GLN A 525 -19.30 31.12 25.61
CA GLN A 525 -18.15 30.66 26.39
C GLN A 525 -18.57 29.49 27.29
N ILE A 526 -17.86 28.37 27.16
CA ILE A 526 -17.99 27.15 27.95
C ILE A 526 -16.66 26.94 28.67
N VAL A 527 -16.70 26.56 29.96
CA VAL A 527 -15.50 26.42 30.80
C VAL A 527 -15.51 25.06 31.50
N SER A 528 -14.35 24.39 31.57
CA SER A 528 -14.22 23.08 32.24
C SER A 528 -14.63 23.13 33.72
N GLY A 529 -15.26 22.07 34.21
CA GLY A 529 -15.57 21.88 35.63
C GLY A 529 -14.28 21.69 36.42
N SER A 530 -13.49 20.69 36.04
CA SER A 530 -12.16 20.43 36.57
C SER A 530 -11.10 21.44 36.08
N ARG A 531 -9.94 21.46 36.76
CA ARG A 531 -8.70 22.09 36.29
C ARG A 531 -7.86 21.03 35.57
N VAL A 532 -7.06 21.47 34.59
CA VAL A 532 -6.00 20.66 33.97
C VAL A 532 -4.86 20.50 34.98
N ALA A 533 -4.33 19.28 35.11
CA ALA A 533 -3.11 19.02 35.88
C ALA A 533 -1.88 19.22 34.97
N LEU A 534 -0.85 19.88 35.49
CA LEU A 534 0.38 20.09 34.76
C LEU A 534 1.20 18.78 34.69
N ASP A 535 1.93 18.60 33.60
CA ASP A 535 2.73 17.41 33.27
C ASP A 535 1.96 16.08 33.23
N GLN A 536 0.63 16.12 33.09
CA GLN A 536 -0.23 14.94 32.89
C GLN A 536 -0.97 14.98 31.55
N TRP A 537 -1.31 13.81 31.02
CA TRP A 537 -2.10 13.68 29.79
C TRP A 537 -3.59 13.87 30.08
N HIS A 538 -4.19 14.78 29.31
CA HIS A 538 -5.61 15.09 29.35
C HIS A 538 -6.23 14.89 27.96
N SER A 539 -7.46 14.38 27.94
CA SER A 539 -8.27 14.21 26.72
C SER A 539 -9.42 15.21 26.75
N VAL A 540 -9.45 16.16 25.81
CA VAL A 540 -10.54 17.14 25.69
C VAL A 540 -11.36 16.86 24.44
N VAL A 541 -12.68 16.77 24.60
CA VAL A 541 -13.65 16.72 23.49
C VAL A 541 -14.46 18.01 23.51
N VAL A 542 -14.41 18.77 22.43
CA VAL A 542 -15.29 19.92 22.18
C VAL A 542 -16.17 19.66 20.97
N GLY A 543 -17.37 20.22 20.97
CA GLY A 543 -18.25 20.13 19.81
C GLY A 543 -19.33 21.20 19.79
N ARG A 544 -20.00 21.30 18.65
CA ARG A 544 -21.09 22.24 18.41
C ARG A 544 -22.13 21.61 17.50
N GLU A 545 -23.39 21.87 17.79
CA GLU A 545 -24.55 21.58 16.94
C GLU A 545 -25.48 22.80 16.96
N GLY A 546 -25.57 23.50 15.83
CA GLY A 546 -26.28 24.76 15.72
C GLY A 546 -25.71 25.82 16.67
N ALA A 547 -26.58 26.43 17.48
CA ALA A 547 -26.17 27.42 18.50
C ALA A 547 -25.65 26.77 19.80
N ILE A 548 -25.80 25.46 19.98
CA ILE A 548 -25.38 24.73 21.19
C ILE A 548 -23.94 24.23 21.00
N GLY A 549 -23.11 24.38 22.03
CA GLY A 549 -21.81 23.73 22.12
C GLY A 549 -21.62 22.96 23.42
N TRP A 550 -20.61 22.09 23.44
CA TRP A 550 -20.21 21.32 24.61
C TRP A 550 -18.68 21.20 24.73
N LEU A 551 -18.22 20.98 25.96
CA LEU A 551 -16.86 20.60 26.32
C LEU A 551 -16.91 19.46 27.34
N ARG A 552 -16.10 18.41 27.12
CA ARG A 552 -15.76 17.40 28.12
C ARG A 552 -14.25 17.39 28.31
N LEU A 553 -13.80 17.36 29.56
CA LEU A 553 -12.41 17.14 29.94
C LEU A 553 -12.33 15.76 30.60
N ASP A 554 -11.44 14.90 30.11
CA ASP A 554 -11.22 13.53 30.56
C ASP A 554 -12.55 12.76 30.67
N ASN A 555 -12.94 12.37 31.87
CA ASN A 555 -14.21 11.71 32.20
C ASN A 555 -15.18 12.62 33.01
N ASP A 556 -14.97 13.94 33.03
CA ASP A 556 -15.94 14.91 33.58
C ASP A 556 -17.32 14.74 32.88
N THR A 557 -18.39 15.15 33.56
CA THR A 557 -19.69 15.39 32.92
C THR A 557 -19.57 16.52 31.87
N PRO A 558 -20.03 16.35 30.62
CA PRO A 558 -19.97 17.40 29.60
C PRO A 558 -20.66 18.70 30.05
N VAL A 559 -19.96 19.82 29.90
CA VAL A 559 -20.49 21.17 30.16
C VAL A 559 -20.99 21.75 28.84
N THR A 560 -22.23 22.25 28.82
CA THR A 560 -22.87 22.83 27.63
C THR A 560 -22.98 24.35 27.70
N GLY A 561 -23.23 24.98 26.55
CA GLY A 561 -23.48 26.42 26.44
C GLY A 561 -24.08 26.80 25.08
N HIS A 562 -24.55 28.05 24.95
CA HIS A 562 -25.32 28.52 23.80
C HIS A 562 -24.78 29.87 23.29
N SER A 563 -24.67 30.07 21.97
CA SER A 563 -24.33 31.37 21.37
C SER A 563 -25.50 32.35 21.42
N GLN A 564 -25.23 33.65 21.48
CA GLN A 564 -26.32 34.64 21.56
C GLN A 564 -26.93 34.91 20.18
N GLY A 565 -28.26 35.04 20.12
CA GLY A 565 -29.03 35.28 18.89
C GLY A 565 -29.37 34.01 18.09
N ASP A 566 -30.13 34.20 17.00
CA ASP A 566 -30.78 33.10 16.25
C ASP A 566 -29.88 32.40 15.22
N TYR A 567 -28.66 32.89 15.01
CA TYR A 567 -27.75 32.33 14.01
C TYR A 567 -27.13 31.01 14.48
N ASN A 568 -27.43 29.94 13.76
CA ASN A 568 -26.97 28.57 14.04
C ASN A 568 -25.88 28.06 13.06
N LYS A 569 -25.50 28.88 12.08
CA LYS A 569 -24.43 28.57 11.11
C LYS A 569 -23.14 29.28 11.51
N ILE A 570 -22.00 28.69 11.14
CA ILE A 570 -20.67 29.28 11.33
C ILE A 570 -19.84 29.15 10.05
N THR A 571 -19.04 30.18 9.75
CA THR A 571 -18.25 30.30 8.52
C THR A 571 -16.76 30.37 8.84
N PHE A 572 -16.00 29.38 8.36
CA PHE A 572 -14.54 29.35 8.50
C PHE A 572 -13.86 29.65 7.17
N ARG A 573 -12.89 30.58 7.17
CA ARG A 573 -12.05 30.91 6.01
C ARG A 573 -10.55 30.82 6.33
N THR A 574 -10.14 31.01 7.58
CA THR A 574 -8.76 30.75 8.00
C THR A 574 -8.46 29.24 7.99
N PRO A 575 -7.19 28.84 7.92
CA PRO A 575 -6.76 27.52 8.36
C PRO A 575 -7.32 27.18 9.76
N LEU A 576 -7.40 25.88 10.06
CA LEU A 576 -7.53 25.40 11.43
C LEU A 576 -6.14 25.41 12.06
N TYR A 577 -5.89 26.31 13.01
CA TYR A 577 -4.63 26.37 13.74
C TYR A 577 -4.71 25.54 15.03
N VAL A 578 -3.62 24.82 15.32
CA VAL A 578 -3.45 23.99 16.52
C VAL A 578 -2.17 24.40 17.24
N GLY A 579 -2.24 24.47 18.56
CA GLY A 579 -1.16 24.86 19.48
C GLY A 579 -0.73 26.33 19.43
N GLY A 580 -1.33 27.15 18.58
CA GLY A 580 -1.05 28.58 18.51
C GLY A 580 -1.70 29.24 17.29
N SER A 581 -1.18 30.39 16.86
CA SER A 581 -1.56 31.07 15.62
C SER A 581 -0.49 32.10 15.25
N PRO A 582 -0.18 32.34 13.95
CA PRO A 582 0.70 33.42 13.51
C PRO A 582 0.35 34.80 14.07
N ASN A 583 -0.93 35.04 14.37
CA ASN A 583 -1.45 36.32 14.82
C ASN A 583 -2.01 36.26 16.26
N ALA A 584 -1.56 35.32 17.11
CA ALA A 584 -2.12 35.04 18.44
C ALA A 584 -2.30 36.29 19.34
N TYR A 585 -1.43 37.30 19.21
CA TYR A 585 -1.57 38.60 19.89
C TYR A 585 -2.91 39.29 19.61
N TRP A 586 -3.39 39.28 18.36
CA TRP A 586 -4.66 39.89 17.97
C TRP A 586 -5.88 39.09 18.46
N LEU A 587 -5.73 37.77 18.59
CA LEU A 587 -6.77 36.85 19.05
C LEU A 587 -7.06 36.94 20.56
N ALA A 588 -6.30 37.75 21.31
CA ALA A 588 -6.38 37.85 22.77
C ALA A 588 -7.80 38.10 23.32
N ARG A 589 -8.61 38.93 22.64
CA ARG A 589 -10.00 39.19 23.04
C ARG A 589 -10.89 37.98 22.75
N THR A 590 -10.73 37.43 21.55
CA THR A 590 -11.51 36.34 20.95
C THR A 590 -11.30 35.03 21.70
N ALA A 591 -10.07 34.50 21.71
CA ALA A 591 -9.71 33.26 22.37
C ALA A 591 -9.47 33.38 23.88
N GLY A 592 -9.22 34.60 24.40
CA GLY A 592 -9.01 34.86 25.83
C GLY A 592 -7.55 34.74 26.29
N THR A 593 -6.63 34.37 25.40
CA THR A 593 -5.18 34.35 25.63
C THR A 593 -4.43 34.91 24.43
N ASN A 594 -3.28 35.54 24.66
CA ASN A 594 -2.35 36.01 23.63
C ASN A 594 -1.13 35.09 23.45
N ARG A 595 -1.07 33.98 24.18
CA ARG A 595 0.01 32.98 24.11
C ARG A 595 -0.46 31.74 23.36
N GLY A 596 0.43 31.13 22.58
CA GLY A 596 0.26 29.76 22.09
C GLY A 596 0.28 28.74 23.23
N PHE A 597 -0.03 27.49 22.89
CA PHE A 597 0.12 26.34 23.77
C PHE A 597 1.60 26.03 24.02
N GLN A 598 1.91 25.53 25.21
CA GLN A 598 3.23 25.01 25.58
C GLN A 598 3.03 23.58 26.10
N GLY A 599 3.83 22.64 25.60
CA GLY A 599 3.68 21.21 25.89
C GLY A 599 3.51 20.35 24.64
N CYS A 600 2.86 19.20 24.79
CA CYS A 600 2.74 18.14 23.78
C CYS A 600 1.28 17.91 23.38
N ILE A 601 1.04 17.58 22.11
CA ILE A 601 -0.24 17.04 21.63
C ILE A 601 0.08 15.72 20.92
N GLN A 602 -0.52 14.60 21.36
CA GLN A 602 -0.27 13.29 20.76
C GLN A 602 -1.37 12.86 19.78
N THR A 603 -2.62 13.24 20.06
CA THR A 603 -3.80 12.85 19.26
C THR A 603 -4.61 14.09 18.92
N LEU A 604 -5.05 14.18 17.66
CA LEU A 604 -6.05 15.12 17.17
C LEU A 604 -7.07 14.32 16.35
N SER A 605 -8.36 14.48 16.62
CA SER A 605 -9.41 13.95 15.74
C SER A 605 -10.48 15.00 15.46
N ILE A 606 -11.01 14.98 14.23
CA ILE A 606 -12.03 15.91 13.73
C ILE A 606 -13.16 15.06 13.17
N ASN A 607 -14.38 15.26 13.67
CA ASN A 607 -15.58 14.49 13.34
C ASN A 607 -15.30 12.96 13.42
N SER A 608 -14.70 12.54 14.55
CA SER A 608 -14.26 11.18 14.87
C SER A 608 -13.15 10.59 13.98
N ARG A 609 -12.61 11.33 13.01
CA ARG A 609 -11.48 10.89 12.17
C ARG A 609 -10.16 11.43 12.72
N VAL A 610 -9.24 10.54 13.09
CA VAL A 610 -7.87 10.91 13.52
C VAL A 610 -7.19 11.68 12.39
N THR A 611 -6.52 12.78 12.76
CA THR A 611 -5.85 13.71 11.85
C THR A 611 -4.34 13.53 11.95
N ASP A 612 -3.71 13.15 10.84
CA ASP A 612 -2.26 13.01 10.78
C ASP A 612 -1.60 14.41 10.86
N MET A 613 -0.92 14.66 11.98
CA MET A 613 -0.29 15.96 12.28
C MET A 613 1.07 16.16 11.59
N ARG A 614 1.57 15.14 10.86
CA ARG A 614 2.83 15.23 10.12
C ARG A 614 2.71 16.20 8.93
N PRO A 615 3.81 16.86 8.51
CA PRO A 615 3.80 17.70 7.32
C PRO A 615 3.40 16.93 6.06
N TRP A 616 2.61 17.58 5.20
CA TRP A 616 2.27 17.07 3.87
C TRP A 616 3.54 16.79 3.02
N PRO A 617 3.60 15.70 2.23
CA PRO A 617 2.54 14.74 1.92
C PRO A 617 2.45 13.53 2.87
N MET A 618 3.22 13.50 3.97
CA MET A 618 3.24 12.37 4.89
C MET A 618 2.08 12.40 5.90
N GLY A 619 1.60 13.60 6.24
CA GLY A 619 0.34 13.83 6.96
C GLY A 619 -0.47 14.96 6.33
N TRP A 620 -1.39 15.56 7.10
CA TRP A 620 -2.34 16.57 6.60
C TRP A 620 -2.06 17.99 7.10
N ALA A 621 -0.95 18.21 7.82
CA ALA A 621 -0.51 19.55 8.18
C ALA A 621 -0.03 20.31 6.94
N LEU A 622 -0.67 21.45 6.64
CA LEU A 622 -0.35 22.30 5.49
C LEU A 622 0.93 23.12 5.71
N SER A 623 1.15 23.54 6.95
CA SER A 623 2.33 24.28 7.41
C SER A 623 2.38 24.30 8.94
N GLY A 624 3.47 24.80 9.51
CA GLY A 624 3.62 25.09 10.93
C GLY A 624 4.93 25.80 11.20
N ALA A 625 5.08 26.37 12.39
CA ALA A 625 6.27 27.09 12.84
C ALA A 625 6.76 26.58 14.20
N ASP A 626 8.07 26.39 14.33
CA ASP A 626 8.79 26.03 15.56
C ASP A 626 8.19 24.85 16.33
N VAL A 627 7.84 23.77 15.62
CA VAL A 627 7.27 22.56 16.23
C VAL A 627 8.36 21.52 16.44
N GLY A 628 8.54 21.09 17.68
CA GLY A 628 9.48 20.04 18.07
C GLY A 628 8.85 18.65 18.09
N GLU A 629 9.61 17.66 18.59
CA GLU A 629 9.19 16.27 18.77
C GLU A 629 9.22 15.91 20.26
N CYS A 630 8.08 15.51 20.82
CA CYS A 630 7.97 15.20 22.25
C CYS A 630 8.67 13.90 22.65
N SER A 631 8.62 12.87 21.80
CA SER A 631 9.13 11.54 22.13
C SER A 631 10.65 11.39 22.00
N ALA A 632 11.37 12.46 21.61
CA ALA A 632 12.80 12.42 21.30
C ALA A 632 13.66 11.83 22.44
N SER A 633 13.34 12.16 23.69
CA SER A 633 14.06 11.68 24.88
C SER A 633 13.56 10.35 25.44
N VAL A 634 12.44 9.80 24.94
CA VAL A 634 11.79 8.62 25.55
C VAL A 634 12.65 7.36 25.42
N CYS A 635 13.43 7.25 24.35
CA CYS A 635 14.43 6.18 24.18
C CYS A 635 15.85 6.57 24.65
N GLU A 636 16.09 7.80 25.13
CA GLU A 636 17.41 8.28 25.60
C GLU A 636 17.73 7.74 27.01
N GLY A 637 17.94 6.43 27.09
CA GLY A 637 18.23 5.69 28.32
C GLY A 637 17.62 4.29 28.36
N VAL A 638 16.67 4.00 27.46
CA VAL A 638 16.05 2.66 27.33
C VAL A 638 16.98 1.76 26.51
N THR A 639 17.41 0.65 27.13
CA THR A 639 18.19 -0.40 26.46
C THR A 639 17.37 -1.68 26.39
N CYS A 640 16.89 -2.02 25.19
CA CYS A 640 16.23 -3.30 24.94
C CYS A 640 17.28 -4.43 24.82
N ALA A 641 17.04 -5.57 25.44
CA ALA A 641 17.93 -6.73 25.42
C ALA A 641 17.80 -7.53 24.11
N ASN A 642 18.70 -8.50 23.92
CA ASN A 642 18.59 -9.56 22.90
C ASN A 642 18.39 -9.07 21.45
N GLY A 643 18.97 -7.91 21.11
CA GLY A 643 18.86 -7.31 19.77
C GLY A 643 17.56 -6.54 19.51
N GLY A 644 16.71 -6.36 20.52
CA GLY A 644 15.51 -5.53 20.42
C GLY A 644 15.85 -4.05 20.23
N THR A 645 14.92 -3.28 19.64
CA THR A 645 15.08 -1.83 19.36
C THR A 645 14.04 -1.01 20.13
N CYS A 646 14.43 0.10 20.75
CA CYS A 646 13.48 0.99 21.41
C CYS A 646 12.68 1.79 20.38
N PHE A 647 11.36 1.82 20.53
CA PHE A 647 10.44 2.53 19.66
C PHE A 647 9.50 3.44 20.46
N ALA A 648 9.41 4.71 20.08
CA ALA A 648 8.42 5.64 20.64
C ALA A 648 7.01 5.33 20.12
N SER A 649 6.20 4.71 20.97
CA SER A 649 4.79 4.39 20.72
C SER A 649 3.83 5.53 21.07
N HIS A 650 4.24 6.40 21.99
CA HIS A 650 3.53 7.62 22.39
C HIS A 650 4.54 8.74 22.69
N ALA A 651 4.05 9.96 22.90
CA ALA A 651 4.87 11.13 23.22
C ALA A 651 5.74 10.96 24.50
N ASP A 652 5.30 10.14 25.46
CA ASP A 652 6.06 9.74 26.67
C ASP A 652 6.27 8.21 26.78
N GLY A 653 5.86 7.43 25.78
CA GLY A 653 5.74 5.97 25.86
C GLY A 653 6.63 5.25 24.86
N TYR A 654 7.30 4.19 25.32
CA TYR A 654 8.06 3.29 24.45
C TYR A 654 7.50 1.87 24.44
N ILE A 655 7.85 1.15 23.37
CA ILE A 655 7.77 -0.30 23.23
C ILE A 655 9.16 -0.77 22.78
N CYS A 656 9.69 -1.82 23.39
CA CYS A 656 10.82 -2.52 22.80
C CYS A 656 10.32 -3.45 21.69
N LEU A 657 10.88 -3.33 20.49
CA LEU A 657 10.62 -4.19 19.35
C LEU A 657 11.51 -5.43 19.47
N CYS A 658 10.99 -6.51 20.05
CA CYS A 658 11.74 -7.73 20.37
C CYS A 658 11.82 -8.68 19.19
N ALA A 659 13.02 -9.19 18.89
CA ALA A 659 13.24 -10.17 17.85
C ALA A 659 12.56 -11.52 18.14
N LEU A 660 12.36 -12.32 17.09
CA LEU A 660 11.80 -13.68 17.16
C LEU A 660 12.37 -14.52 18.33
N GLY A 661 11.47 -15.05 19.17
CA GLY A 661 11.82 -15.85 20.33
C GLY A 661 12.15 -15.06 21.60
N TYR A 662 12.02 -13.72 21.58
CA TYR A 662 12.17 -12.87 22.76
C TYR A 662 10.91 -12.05 23.06
N ARG A 663 10.67 -11.77 24.35
CA ARG A 663 9.49 -11.03 24.83
C ARG A 663 9.77 -10.26 26.12
N GLY A 664 8.75 -9.58 26.63
CA GLY A 664 8.79 -8.76 27.84
C GLY A 664 9.16 -7.30 27.53
N PRO A 665 8.93 -6.37 28.48
CA PRO A 665 9.03 -4.92 28.24
C PRO A 665 10.41 -4.44 27.77
N LEU A 666 11.48 -5.18 28.06
CA LEU A 666 12.85 -4.92 27.58
C LEU A 666 13.42 -6.10 26.80
N CYS A 667 12.59 -6.96 26.21
CA CYS A 667 12.99 -8.16 25.47
C CYS A 667 13.84 -9.17 26.27
N GLN A 668 13.73 -9.13 27.60
CA GLN A 668 14.64 -9.85 28.50
C GLN A 668 14.33 -11.35 28.64
N GLU A 669 13.16 -11.81 28.23
CA GLU A 669 12.76 -13.23 28.30
C GLU A 669 12.91 -13.92 26.94
N SER A 670 13.57 -15.08 26.91
CA SER A 670 13.64 -15.97 25.75
C SER A 670 12.60 -17.10 25.83
N PHE A 671 11.94 -17.44 24.73
CA PHE A 671 10.99 -18.56 24.65
C PHE A 671 11.01 -19.22 23.26
N GLN A 672 10.53 -20.47 23.18
CA GLN A 672 10.39 -21.16 21.89
C GLN A 672 9.06 -20.78 21.23
N LEU A 673 9.12 -20.10 20.08
CA LEU A 673 7.94 -19.81 19.25
C LEU A 673 7.50 -21.09 18.50
N VAL A 674 6.21 -21.43 18.59
CA VAL A 674 5.61 -22.65 18.03
C VAL A 674 4.35 -22.34 17.23
N VAL A 675 3.45 -21.49 17.74
CA VAL A 675 2.23 -21.08 17.04
C VAL A 675 2.08 -19.55 17.12
N PRO A 676 2.43 -18.81 16.05
CA PRO A 676 2.43 -17.35 16.07
C PRO A 676 1.10 -16.71 16.50
N TYR A 677 1.20 -15.83 17.50
CA TYR A 677 0.21 -14.84 17.88
C TYR A 677 0.77 -13.44 17.62
N PHE A 678 -0.03 -12.61 16.95
CA PHE A 678 0.26 -11.22 16.64
C PHE A 678 -0.67 -10.33 17.48
N ASN A 679 -0.15 -9.20 17.92
CA ASN A 679 -0.83 -8.23 18.79
C ASN A 679 -0.51 -6.81 18.33
N ALA A 680 -1.52 -6.11 17.78
CA ALA A 680 -1.33 -4.77 17.25
C ALA A 680 -0.86 -3.75 18.31
N SER A 681 -1.24 -3.94 19.58
CA SER A 681 -0.84 -3.06 20.69
C SER A 681 0.67 -3.06 20.98
N VAL A 682 1.41 -4.06 20.49
CA VAL A 682 2.88 -4.15 20.59
C VAL A 682 3.57 -4.17 19.22
N LEU A 683 2.86 -3.78 18.16
CA LEU A 683 3.35 -3.70 16.78
C LEU A 683 3.91 -5.03 16.24
N SER A 684 3.25 -6.15 16.55
CA SER A 684 3.70 -7.47 16.09
C SER A 684 3.65 -7.64 14.57
N TYR A 685 4.74 -8.09 13.96
CA TYR A 685 4.76 -8.51 12.55
C TYR A 685 5.83 -9.56 12.28
N ALA A 686 5.69 -10.31 11.18
CA ALA A 686 6.74 -11.15 10.61
C ALA A 686 6.99 -10.78 9.14
N SER A 687 8.11 -11.24 8.58
CA SER A 687 8.33 -11.31 7.14
C SER A 687 8.79 -12.72 6.75
N ALA A 688 8.40 -13.18 5.56
CA ALA A 688 8.84 -14.43 4.97
C ALA A 688 9.21 -14.24 3.49
N PRO A 689 10.18 -15.01 2.95
CA PRO A 689 10.46 -15.06 1.52
C PRO A 689 9.35 -15.81 0.77
N TRP A 690 9.13 -15.43 -0.49
CA TRP A 690 8.22 -16.15 -1.38
C TRP A 690 8.73 -17.59 -1.66
N PRO A 691 7.89 -18.65 -1.59
CA PRO A 691 8.29 -20.04 -1.84
C PRO A 691 8.90 -20.34 -3.22
N ARG A 692 8.78 -19.42 -4.19
CA ARG A 692 9.46 -19.40 -5.48
C ARG A 692 9.80 -17.95 -5.85
N SER A 693 10.66 -17.76 -6.84
CA SER A 693 10.85 -16.43 -7.47
C SER A 693 9.51 -15.86 -7.96
N SER A 694 9.27 -14.57 -7.72
CA SER A 694 8.06 -13.82 -8.09
C SER A 694 7.59 -14.00 -9.54
N ARG A 695 8.50 -14.34 -10.46
CA ARG A 695 8.19 -14.70 -11.85
C ARG A 695 7.17 -15.85 -12.02
N HIS A 696 7.01 -16.70 -11.01
CA HIS A 696 6.05 -17.81 -11.03
C HIS A 696 4.62 -17.40 -10.62
N TYR A 697 4.46 -16.21 -10.03
CA TYR A 697 3.20 -15.73 -9.47
C TYR A 697 2.58 -14.58 -10.29
N LEU A 698 3.22 -14.21 -11.41
CA LEU A 698 2.82 -13.08 -12.27
C LEU A 698 1.38 -13.22 -12.77
N SER A 699 1.02 -14.36 -13.36
CA SER A 699 -0.28 -14.61 -13.97
C SER A 699 -1.25 -15.38 -13.08
N TRP A 700 -0.77 -16.24 -12.17
CA TRP A 700 -1.61 -17.03 -11.28
C TRP A 700 -1.00 -17.17 -9.88
N MET A 701 -1.85 -17.07 -8.85
CA MET A 701 -1.51 -17.38 -7.46
C MET A 701 -2.75 -17.90 -6.70
N GLU A 702 -2.52 -18.75 -5.71
CA GLU A 702 -3.55 -19.22 -4.78
C GLU A 702 -2.99 -19.33 -3.36
N PHE A 703 -3.56 -18.55 -2.44
CA PHE A 703 -3.29 -18.58 -1.01
C PHE A 703 -4.34 -19.42 -0.28
N GLU A 704 -3.86 -20.24 0.65
CA GLU A 704 -4.70 -20.95 1.62
C GLU A 704 -4.18 -20.60 3.02
N VAL A 705 -5.02 -20.02 3.88
CA VAL A 705 -4.58 -19.50 5.19
C VAL A 705 -5.49 -19.99 6.31
N THR A 706 -4.92 -20.57 7.37
CA THR A 706 -5.65 -20.93 8.59
C THR A 706 -5.27 -19.98 9.72
N PHE A 707 -6.24 -19.21 10.22
CA PHE A 707 -6.03 -18.14 11.19
C PHE A 707 -7.20 -18.01 12.18
N ARG A 708 -6.98 -17.28 13.26
CA ARG A 708 -7.98 -16.93 14.27
C ARG A 708 -7.87 -15.45 14.61
N PRO A 709 -8.80 -14.58 14.17
CA PRO A 709 -8.80 -13.17 14.52
C PRO A 709 -9.26 -12.96 15.96
N THR A 710 -8.76 -11.91 16.61
CA THR A 710 -9.24 -11.46 17.93
C THR A 710 -9.62 -9.97 17.93
N ALA A 711 -9.48 -9.29 16.79
CA ALA A 711 -9.92 -7.93 16.52
C ALA A 711 -10.57 -7.84 15.11
N PRO A 712 -11.56 -6.95 14.90
CA PRO A 712 -12.28 -6.83 13.63
C PRO A 712 -11.51 -6.09 12.52
N GLU A 713 -10.29 -5.63 12.79
CA GLU A 713 -9.47 -4.83 11.89
C GLU A 713 -8.00 -5.33 11.94
N GLY A 714 -7.32 -5.29 10.80
CA GLY A 714 -5.86 -5.48 10.72
C GLY A 714 -5.38 -6.30 9.52
N THR A 715 -4.16 -6.04 9.04
CA THR A 715 -3.54 -6.71 7.90
C THR A 715 -2.97 -8.08 8.26
N LEU A 716 -3.50 -9.14 7.63
CA LEU A 716 -3.02 -10.51 7.78
C LEU A 716 -1.77 -10.77 6.93
N LEU A 717 -1.82 -10.36 5.65
CA LEU A 717 -0.74 -10.56 4.67
C LEU A 717 -0.57 -9.32 3.79
N TYR A 718 0.67 -8.93 3.50
CA TYR A 718 0.98 -7.82 2.60
C TYR A 718 2.27 -8.01 1.80
N SER A 719 2.29 -7.56 0.55
CA SER A 719 3.50 -7.43 -0.26
C SER A 719 3.33 -6.33 -1.32
N GLN A 720 4.45 -5.73 -1.74
CA GLN A 720 4.53 -4.72 -2.81
C GLN A 720 5.83 -4.87 -3.63
N ASP A 721 5.90 -4.23 -4.79
CA ASP A 721 7.14 -3.96 -5.54
C ASP A 721 7.38 -2.45 -5.63
N SER A 722 8.58 -2.01 -5.23
CA SER A 722 8.93 -0.59 -5.14
C SER A 722 9.11 0.11 -6.49
N ALA A 723 9.17 -0.63 -7.60
CA ALA A 723 9.38 -0.12 -8.96
C ALA A 723 8.07 -0.06 -9.78
N SER A 724 7.22 -1.09 -9.73
CA SER A 724 5.89 -1.05 -10.38
C SER A 724 4.81 -0.40 -9.51
N ARG A 725 4.93 -0.47 -8.18
CA ARG A 725 3.87 -0.19 -7.19
C ARG A 725 2.69 -1.18 -7.22
N ASP A 726 2.85 -2.30 -7.91
CA ASP A 726 1.98 -3.45 -7.75
C ASP A 726 1.98 -3.86 -6.28
N PHE A 727 0.81 -4.23 -5.74
CA PHE A 727 0.70 -4.68 -4.36
C PHE A 727 -0.40 -5.72 -4.20
N LEU A 728 -0.31 -6.44 -3.09
CA LEU A 728 -1.20 -7.51 -2.67
C LEU A 728 -1.44 -7.36 -1.16
N SER A 729 -2.70 -7.36 -0.73
CA SER A 729 -3.06 -7.29 0.69
C SER A 729 -4.27 -8.17 1.03
N ILE A 730 -4.18 -8.90 2.13
CA ILE A 730 -5.32 -9.59 2.77
C ILE A 730 -5.45 -9.01 4.18
N SER A 731 -6.60 -8.41 4.50
CA SER A 731 -6.82 -7.66 5.74
C SER A 731 -8.25 -7.81 6.26
N LEU A 732 -8.45 -7.56 7.54
CA LEU A 732 -9.78 -7.39 8.14
C LEU A 732 -10.17 -5.91 8.18
N VAL A 733 -11.42 -5.62 7.82
CA VAL A 733 -12.01 -4.28 7.81
C VAL A 733 -13.44 -4.36 8.35
N GLY A 734 -13.67 -3.85 9.57
CA GLY A 734 -14.98 -3.87 10.21
C GLY A 734 -15.57 -5.28 10.41
N GLY A 735 -14.71 -6.30 10.61
CA GLY A 735 -15.08 -7.71 10.78
C GLY A 735 -15.24 -8.51 9.49
N TYR A 736 -15.21 -7.85 8.32
CA TYR A 736 -15.18 -8.51 7.01
C TYR A 736 -13.73 -8.73 6.58
N LEU A 737 -13.48 -9.77 5.78
CA LEU A 737 -12.17 -10.01 5.18
C LEU A 737 -12.12 -9.38 3.79
N GLU A 738 -11.12 -8.54 3.53
CA GLU A 738 -10.86 -7.91 2.25
C GLU A 738 -9.54 -8.39 1.65
N PHE A 739 -9.61 -8.81 0.39
CA PHE A 739 -8.46 -9.09 -0.48
C PHE A 739 -8.37 -8.02 -1.54
N SER A 740 -7.25 -7.29 -1.57
CA SER A 740 -6.99 -6.24 -2.56
C SER A 740 -5.69 -6.48 -3.32
N PHE A 741 -5.68 -6.14 -4.60
CA PHE A 741 -4.49 -6.19 -5.44
C PHE A 741 -4.53 -5.16 -6.57
N ASP A 742 -3.36 -4.75 -7.04
CA ASP A 742 -3.19 -3.87 -8.20
C ASP A 742 -2.10 -4.42 -9.13
N CYS A 743 -2.37 -4.47 -10.43
CA CYS A 743 -1.47 -4.94 -11.48
C CYS A 743 -0.91 -3.79 -12.33
N GLY A 744 -0.95 -2.55 -11.82
CA GLY A 744 -0.45 -1.35 -12.50
C GLY A 744 -1.52 -0.58 -13.27
N SER A 745 -2.79 -0.66 -12.86
CA SER A 745 -3.90 0.08 -13.51
C SER A 745 -5.13 0.36 -12.65
N GLY A 746 -5.12 -0.05 -11.38
CA GLY A 746 -6.23 0.17 -10.45
C GLY A 746 -6.38 -1.00 -9.48
N THR A 747 -6.82 -0.69 -8.26
CA THR A 747 -6.97 -1.69 -7.20
C THR A 747 -8.29 -2.43 -7.36
N ALA A 748 -8.25 -3.74 -7.59
CA ALA A 748 -9.36 -4.60 -7.25
C ALA A 748 -9.41 -4.78 -5.73
N THR A 749 -10.61 -4.69 -5.14
CA THR A 749 -10.90 -5.17 -3.79
C THR A 749 -12.07 -6.14 -3.85
N ILE A 750 -11.91 -7.28 -3.18
CA ILE A 750 -12.89 -8.35 -3.02
C ILE A 750 -13.12 -8.51 -1.52
N ARG A 751 -14.36 -8.68 -1.08
CA ARG A 751 -14.76 -8.69 0.32
C ARG A 751 -15.60 -9.93 0.61
N SER A 752 -15.43 -10.54 1.77
CA SER A 752 -16.28 -11.65 2.23
C SER A 752 -17.76 -11.24 2.27
N GLU A 753 -18.66 -12.18 1.99
CA GLU A 753 -20.11 -11.93 2.03
C GLU A 753 -20.56 -11.63 3.47
N GLU A 754 -20.02 -12.36 4.44
CA GLU A 754 -20.34 -12.23 5.85
C GLU A 754 -19.13 -11.81 6.70
N THR A 755 -19.41 -11.30 7.90
CA THR A 755 -18.40 -11.00 8.94
C THR A 755 -17.87 -12.27 9.59
N LEU A 756 -16.58 -12.28 9.94
CA LEU A 756 -15.92 -13.39 10.62
C LEU A 756 -16.18 -13.39 12.14
N THR A 757 -16.20 -14.57 12.75
CA THR A 757 -16.45 -14.76 14.18
C THR A 757 -15.16 -14.64 15.00
N MET A 758 -15.08 -13.58 15.81
CA MET A 758 -13.88 -13.29 16.60
C MET A 758 -13.61 -14.39 17.63
N ASN A 759 -12.33 -14.79 17.72
CA ASN A 759 -11.78 -15.89 18.53
C ASN A 759 -12.02 -17.31 18.00
N GLU A 760 -12.60 -17.48 16.82
CA GLU A 760 -12.77 -18.79 16.16
C GLU A 760 -11.73 -19.02 15.04
N TRP A 761 -11.55 -20.27 14.60
CA TRP A 761 -10.60 -20.62 13.54
C TRP A 761 -11.29 -20.61 12.18
N HIS A 762 -10.73 -19.84 11.25
CA HIS A 762 -11.19 -19.72 9.87
C HIS A 762 -10.17 -20.31 8.89
N GLU A 763 -10.69 -20.84 7.77
CA GLU A 763 -9.93 -21.30 6.61
C GLU A 763 -10.25 -20.41 5.40
N LEU A 764 -9.27 -19.63 5.00
CA LEU A 764 -9.33 -18.73 3.85
C LEU A 764 -8.75 -19.41 2.61
N ARG A 765 -9.46 -19.27 1.48
CA ARG A 765 -8.93 -19.52 0.13
C ARG A 765 -9.03 -18.23 -0.68
N VAL A 766 -7.92 -17.79 -1.27
CA VAL A 766 -7.85 -16.64 -2.18
C VAL A 766 -7.07 -17.04 -3.41
N SER A 767 -7.68 -16.96 -4.59
CA SER A 767 -6.97 -17.17 -5.85
C SER A 767 -7.05 -15.93 -6.73
N ARG A 768 -6.07 -15.77 -7.63
CA ARG A 768 -6.06 -14.72 -8.65
C ARG A 768 -5.50 -15.27 -9.96
N THR A 769 -6.25 -15.10 -11.04
CA THR A 769 -5.91 -15.50 -12.41
C THR A 769 -5.97 -14.28 -13.31
N GLY A 770 -4.81 -13.71 -13.62
CA GLY A 770 -4.71 -12.48 -14.40
C GLY A 770 -5.32 -11.28 -13.69
N ARG A 771 -6.46 -10.79 -14.20
CA ARG A 771 -7.23 -9.71 -13.56
C ARG A 771 -8.32 -10.23 -12.62
N GLU A 772 -8.73 -11.48 -12.74
CA GLU A 772 -9.77 -12.07 -11.90
C GLU A 772 -9.19 -12.46 -10.55
N GLY A 773 -9.87 -12.11 -9.46
CA GLY A 773 -9.59 -12.61 -8.11
C GLY A 773 -10.84 -13.23 -7.50
N ILE A 774 -10.65 -14.26 -6.68
CA ILE A 774 -11.70 -15.00 -5.97
C ILE A 774 -11.30 -15.09 -4.49
N LEU A 775 -12.24 -14.85 -3.59
CA LEU A 775 -12.09 -15.00 -2.13
C LEU A 775 -13.23 -15.85 -1.57
N GLN A 776 -12.86 -16.85 -0.77
CA GLN A 776 -13.77 -17.69 0.01
C GLN A 776 -13.25 -17.81 1.45
N VAL A 777 -14.14 -17.65 2.43
CA VAL A 777 -13.87 -17.89 3.85
C VAL A 777 -14.75 -19.04 4.30
N ASP A 778 -14.16 -20.07 4.91
CA ASP A 778 -14.84 -21.27 5.40
C ASP A 778 -15.75 -21.89 4.32
N ASN A 779 -17.05 -22.01 4.61
CA ASN A 779 -18.09 -22.50 3.69
C ASN A 779 -18.95 -21.35 3.11
N GLN A 780 -18.50 -20.08 3.19
CA GLN A 780 -19.19 -18.96 2.54
C GLN A 780 -19.21 -19.13 1.01
N ILE A 781 -20.11 -18.39 0.35
CA ILE A 781 -20.15 -18.32 -1.12
C ILE A 781 -18.86 -17.65 -1.64
N PRO A 782 -18.18 -18.21 -2.65
CA PRO A 782 -17.02 -17.55 -3.26
C PRO A 782 -17.39 -16.20 -3.88
N THR A 783 -16.76 -15.15 -3.38
CA THR A 783 -16.86 -13.78 -3.91
C THR A 783 -15.76 -13.54 -4.93
N HIS A 784 -16.01 -12.71 -5.95
CA HIS A 784 -15.05 -12.46 -7.03
C HIS A 784 -15.11 -11.02 -7.53
N SER A 785 -14.01 -10.53 -8.11
CA SER A 785 -13.93 -9.22 -8.78
C SER A 785 -12.83 -9.21 -9.84
N LEU A 786 -12.85 -8.19 -10.70
CA LEU A 786 -11.94 -8.02 -11.83
C LEU A 786 -11.12 -6.73 -11.66
N GLY A 787 -9.80 -6.85 -11.76
CA GLY A 787 -8.87 -5.71 -11.79
C GLY A 787 -9.10 -4.77 -12.97
N GLU A 788 -8.96 -3.48 -12.70
CA GLU A 788 -9.13 -2.41 -13.69
C GLU A 788 -8.00 -2.38 -14.71
N GLY A 789 -8.27 -1.81 -15.90
CA GLY A 789 -7.32 -1.76 -17.00
C GLY A 789 -7.01 -3.12 -17.63
N ALA A 790 -5.87 -3.21 -18.33
CA ALA A 790 -5.55 -4.34 -19.20
C ALA A 790 -4.47 -5.31 -18.66
N PHE A 791 -3.75 -4.95 -17.60
CA PHE A 791 -2.60 -5.73 -17.11
C PHE A 791 -3.05 -6.95 -16.29
N THR A 792 -2.51 -8.12 -16.64
CA THR A 792 -2.77 -9.41 -15.97
C THR A 792 -1.60 -9.87 -15.10
N GLN A 793 -0.45 -9.21 -15.19
CA GLN A 793 0.76 -9.58 -14.47
C GLN A 793 0.94 -8.69 -13.24
N ILE A 794 1.01 -9.31 -12.06
CA ILE A 794 1.37 -8.63 -10.81
C ILE A 794 2.83 -8.93 -10.45
N ARG A 795 3.65 -7.92 -10.17
CA ARG A 795 5.00 -8.12 -9.66
C ARG A 795 5.02 -7.83 -8.16
N CYS A 796 5.03 -8.87 -7.34
CA CYS A 796 5.39 -8.74 -5.92
C CYS A 796 6.84 -9.21 -5.73
N SER A 797 7.78 -8.28 -5.54
CA SER A 797 9.22 -8.60 -5.33
C SER A 797 9.73 -8.36 -3.91
N GLY A 798 9.00 -7.57 -3.11
CA GLY A 798 9.26 -7.47 -1.66
C GLY A 798 8.95 -8.77 -0.91
N PRO A 799 9.36 -8.87 0.36
CA PRO A 799 9.00 -10.01 1.21
C PRO A 799 7.49 -10.04 1.47
N LEU A 800 6.96 -11.22 1.78
CA LEU A 800 5.60 -11.37 2.26
C LEU A 800 5.58 -11.02 3.75
N TYR A 801 5.00 -9.86 4.08
CA TYR A 801 4.74 -9.46 5.46
C TYR A 801 3.51 -10.18 6.00
N ILE A 802 3.55 -10.53 7.29
CA ILE A 802 2.57 -11.37 7.97
C ILE A 802 2.20 -10.74 9.31
N GLY A 803 0.91 -10.56 9.57
CA GLY A 803 0.37 -10.00 10.82
C GLY A 803 0.52 -8.47 10.98
N GLY A 804 1.32 -7.81 10.16
CA GLY A 804 1.54 -6.37 10.20
C GLY A 804 2.62 -5.95 9.20
N VAL A 805 2.91 -4.65 9.12
CA VAL A 805 3.96 -4.08 8.26
C VAL A 805 4.83 -3.14 9.09
N PRO A 806 6.17 -3.21 9.02
CA PRO A 806 7.05 -2.35 9.80
C PRO A 806 6.82 -0.86 9.53
N GLU A 807 6.46 -0.09 10.56
CA GLU A 807 6.28 1.38 10.47
C GLU A 807 7.58 2.09 10.04
N HIS A 808 8.72 1.43 10.21
CA HIS A 808 10.05 1.89 9.78
C HIS A 808 10.33 1.84 8.27
N THR A 809 9.40 1.36 7.42
CA THR A 809 9.62 1.32 5.96
C THR A 809 9.62 2.72 5.34
N ASN A 810 10.81 3.35 5.39
CA ASN A 810 11.32 4.50 4.62
C ASN A 810 10.26 5.32 3.86
N PRO A 811 10.00 6.60 4.19
CA PRO A 811 8.87 7.40 3.65
C PRO A 811 8.96 7.76 2.15
N ARG A 812 9.79 7.05 1.37
CA ARG A 812 9.77 7.00 -0.09
C ARG A 812 8.92 5.85 -0.65
N THR A 813 8.66 4.79 0.11
CA THR A 813 7.64 3.79 -0.24
C THR A 813 6.27 4.43 -0.07
N LYS A 814 5.63 4.83 -1.17
CA LYS A 814 4.21 5.14 -1.22
C LYS A 814 3.42 3.84 -1.02
N ILE A 815 3.23 3.45 0.23
CA ILE A 815 2.23 2.44 0.59
C ILE A 815 0.87 3.02 0.15
N ASN A 816 0.19 2.35 -0.78
CA ASN A 816 -1.06 2.84 -1.34
C ASN A 816 -2.12 2.96 -0.24
N ALA A 817 -2.80 4.10 -0.16
CA ALA A 817 -3.51 4.57 1.04
C ALA A 817 -4.90 3.94 1.25
N HIS A 818 -4.99 2.61 1.15
CA HIS A 818 -6.16 1.84 1.57
C HIS A 818 -6.14 1.66 3.09
N ALA A 819 -7.25 1.97 3.76
CA ALA A 819 -7.32 2.13 5.22
C ALA A 819 -6.92 0.87 6.00
N ALA A 820 -7.13 -0.32 5.42
CA ALA A 820 -6.82 -1.60 6.03
C ALA A 820 -5.32 -1.76 6.42
N LEU A 821 -4.42 -1.09 5.70
CA LEU A 821 -2.96 -1.19 5.89
C LEU A 821 -2.42 -0.38 7.07
N LEU A 822 -3.27 0.42 7.75
CA LEU A 822 -2.87 1.19 8.94
C LEU A 822 -2.90 0.36 10.24
N HIS A 823 -3.54 -0.81 10.22
CA HIS A 823 -3.79 -1.61 11.41
C HIS A 823 -3.03 -2.94 11.32
N HIS A 824 -2.22 -3.27 12.33
CA HIS A 824 -1.66 -4.61 12.47
C HIS A 824 -2.76 -5.59 12.90
N PHE A 825 -2.61 -6.86 12.52
CA PHE A 825 -3.55 -7.92 12.88
C PHE A 825 -3.33 -8.38 14.33
N THR A 826 -4.43 -8.55 15.06
CA THR A 826 -4.40 -9.14 16.41
C THR A 826 -5.09 -10.50 16.36
N GLY A 827 -4.33 -11.58 16.51
CA GLY A 827 -4.82 -12.94 16.32
C GLY A 827 -3.74 -14.00 16.12
N SER A 828 -4.14 -15.25 15.91
CA SER A 828 -3.25 -16.40 15.69
C SER A 828 -3.18 -16.77 14.20
N ILE A 829 -2.02 -17.21 13.68
CA ILE A 829 -1.89 -17.77 12.32
C ILE A 829 -1.15 -19.11 12.39
N GLN A 830 -1.72 -20.15 11.78
CA GLN A 830 -1.19 -21.53 11.83
C GLN A 830 -0.68 -22.08 10.50
N LYS A 831 -1.27 -21.65 9.38
CA LYS A 831 -0.97 -22.19 8.05
C LYS A 831 -1.01 -21.08 7.03
N ILE A 832 -0.02 -21.04 6.14
CA ILE A 832 -0.02 -20.27 4.89
C ILE A 832 0.51 -21.20 3.79
N THR A 833 -0.34 -21.60 2.84
CA THR A 833 0.05 -22.25 1.59
C THR A 833 0.01 -21.21 0.47
N LEU A 834 0.95 -21.27 -0.47
CA LEU A 834 0.90 -20.53 -1.73
C LEU A 834 1.21 -21.47 -2.90
N ASN A 835 0.23 -21.71 -3.78
CA ASN A 835 0.30 -22.62 -4.93
C ASN A 835 0.88 -23.99 -4.51
N GLU A 836 0.19 -24.70 -3.60
CA GLU A 836 0.60 -25.97 -2.98
C GLU A 836 1.93 -25.97 -2.20
N ARG A 837 2.49 -24.79 -1.88
CA ARG A 837 3.75 -24.67 -1.11
C ARG A 837 3.52 -23.94 0.20
N SER A 838 3.58 -24.70 1.30
CA SER A 838 3.47 -24.18 2.66
C SER A 838 4.70 -23.35 3.06
N ILE A 839 4.47 -22.14 3.58
CA ILE A 839 5.46 -21.42 4.40
C ILE A 839 5.40 -22.01 5.81
N ARG A 840 6.51 -22.51 6.33
CA ARG A 840 6.55 -23.21 7.63
C ARG A 840 6.66 -22.19 8.75
N LEU A 841 5.61 -22.08 9.56
CA LEU A 841 5.55 -21.11 10.66
C LEU A 841 6.08 -21.74 11.96
N PRO A 842 6.98 -21.07 12.72
CA PRO A 842 7.70 -19.83 12.39
C PRO A 842 9.04 -20.04 11.64
N GLN A 843 9.41 -21.26 11.24
CA GLN A 843 10.79 -21.59 10.84
C GLN A 843 11.28 -20.91 9.54
N ASP A 844 10.36 -20.51 8.66
CA ASP A 844 10.66 -19.84 7.39
C ASP A 844 10.53 -18.30 7.48
N PHE A 845 10.35 -17.73 8.69
CA PHE A 845 10.41 -16.28 8.87
C PHE A 845 11.84 -15.74 8.66
N SER A 846 11.98 -14.69 7.84
CA SER A 846 13.22 -13.94 7.66
C SER A 846 13.44 -12.89 8.76
N GLU A 847 12.36 -12.26 9.22
CA GLU A 847 12.35 -11.32 10.35
C GLU A 847 11.05 -11.49 11.13
N GLY A 848 11.04 -11.01 12.38
CA GLY A 848 9.79 -10.82 13.12
C GLY A 848 10.02 -10.08 14.42
N VAL A 849 8.99 -9.31 14.80
CA VAL A 849 8.97 -8.38 15.93
C VAL A 849 7.76 -8.69 16.80
N ASN A 850 7.97 -8.77 18.12
CA ASN A 850 6.93 -8.90 19.15
C ASN A 850 5.87 -9.98 18.87
N ILE A 851 6.27 -11.08 18.23
CA ILE A 851 5.40 -12.25 18.00
C ILE A 851 5.44 -13.14 19.23
N GLU A 852 4.29 -13.50 19.77
CA GLU A 852 4.17 -14.40 20.92
C GLU A 852 3.63 -15.78 20.51
N ASN A 853 3.52 -16.71 21.47
CA ASN A 853 2.78 -17.96 21.25
C ASN A 853 1.29 -17.75 21.52
N SER A 854 0.43 -18.21 20.61
CA SER A 854 -1.00 -18.35 20.90
C SER A 854 -1.23 -19.44 21.96
N LEU A 855 -2.31 -19.30 22.73
CA LEU A 855 -2.78 -20.36 23.62
C LEU A 855 -3.17 -21.60 22.80
N HIS A 856 -2.26 -22.59 22.74
CA HIS A 856 -2.38 -23.77 21.91
C HIS A 856 -1.52 -24.94 22.48
N PRO A 857 -2.03 -26.19 22.54
CA PRO A 857 -1.35 -27.29 23.23
C PRO A 857 0.07 -27.63 22.73
N CYS A 858 0.42 -27.37 21.45
CA CYS A 858 1.79 -27.60 20.97
C CYS A 858 2.86 -26.76 21.67
N VAL A 859 2.50 -25.68 22.35
CA VAL A 859 3.45 -24.85 23.13
C VAL A 859 4.05 -25.65 24.29
N ASP A 860 3.25 -26.51 24.93
CA ASP A 860 3.66 -27.38 26.04
C ASP A 860 4.42 -28.65 25.56
N SER A 861 4.77 -28.73 24.27
CA SER A 861 5.50 -29.84 23.64
C SER A 861 4.91 -31.25 23.93
N PRO A 862 3.62 -31.51 23.61
CA PRO A 862 2.85 -32.68 24.06
C PRO A 862 3.14 -33.97 23.27
N CYS A 863 4.28 -34.03 22.59
CA CYS A 863 4.73 -35.16 21.78
C CYS A 863 6.02 -35.72 22.37
N ALA A 864 5.93 -36.88 23.00
CA ALA A 864 7.05 -37.55 23.64
C ALA A 864 8.09 -38.04 22.62
N ASN A 865 9.24 -38.50 23.14
CA ASN A 865 10.22 -39.28 22.37
C ASN A 865 10.73 -38.58 21.08
N ARG A 866 10.84 -37.25 21.12
CA ARG A 866 11.23 -36.37 20.00
C ARG A 866 10.21 -36.33 18.84
N GLY A 867 8.95 -36.67 19.11
CA GLY A 867 7.84 -36.46 18.17
C GLY A 867 7.66 -34.98 17.80
N THR A 868 7.24 -34.71 16.56
CA THR A 868 7.02 -33.34 16.06
C THR A 868 5.56 -32.94 16.27
N CYS A 869 5.28 -31.95 17.12
CA CYS A 869 3.91 -31.43 17.24
C CYS A 869 3.53 -30.61 16.02
N ARG A 870 2.38 -30.89 15.41
CA ARG A 870 1.74 -30.06 14.40
C ARG A 870 0.47 -29.42 14.98
N PRO A 871 0.33 -28.09 14.97
CA PRO A 871 -0.91 -27.44 15.33
C PRO A 871 -2.00 -27.68 14.27
N LYS A 872 -3.26 -27.77 14.69
CA LYS A 872 -4.42 -28.01 13.84
C LYS A 872 -5.67 -27.40 14.46
N GLN A 873 -5.91 -26.12 14.17
CA GLN A 873 -6.95 -25.29 14.79
C GLN A 873 -6.77 -25.30 16.33
N ALA A 874 -7.75 -25.75 17.10
CA ALA A 874 -7.64 -25.92 18.57
C ALA A 874 -6.99 -27.26 19.00
N LEU A 875 -6.72 -28.16 18.06
CA LEU A 875 -6.17 -29.50 18.29
C LEU A 875 -4.70 -29.58 17.82
N TYR A 876 -4.09 -30.73 18.05
CA TYR A 876 -2.76 -31.04 17.54
C TYR A 876 -2.65 -32.49 17.11
N GLU A 877 -1.67 -32.75 16.25
CA GLU A 877 -1.25 -34.09 15.87
C GLU A 877 0.25 -34.22 16.05
N CYS A 878 0.70 -35.28 16.71
CA CYS A 878 2.11 -35.61 16.79
C CYS A 878 2.52 -36.43 15.56
N ASP A 879 3.54 -36.00 14.82
CA ASP A 879 4.26 -36.94 13.97
C ASP A 879 5.28 -37.73 14.83
N CYS A 880 5.22 -39.05 14.81
CA CYS A 880 6.11 -39.90 15.60
C CYS A 880 7.33 -40.39 14.80
N PRO A 881 8.53 -40.46 15.41
CA PRO A 881 9.70 -41.08 14.79
C PRO A 881 9.56 -42.61 14.77
N LEU A 882 10.39 -43.27 13.94
CA LEU A 882 10.46 -44.72 13.86
C LEU A 882 10.65 -45.36 15.25
N GLY A 883 9.91 -46.45 15.51
CA GLY A 883 9.87 -47.12 16.81
C GLY A 883 8.80 -46.60 17.78
N TYR A 884 8.12 -45.50 17.49
CA TYR A 884 7.08 -44.90 18.37
C TYR A 884 5.78 -44.60 17.63
N THR A 885 4.65 -44.79 18.30
CA THR A 885 3.30 -44.56 17.76
C THR A 885 2.32 -44.03 18.82
N GLY A 886 1.04 -43.94 18.46
CA GLY A 886 -0.02 -43.37 19.29
C GLY A 886 -0.04 -41.84 19.30
N LYS A 887 -1.15 -41.25 19.77
CA LYS A 887 -1.46 -39.81 19.68
C LYS A 887 -0.36 -38.86 20.20
N HIS A 888 0.45 -39.32 21.14
CA HIS A 888 1.50 -38.53 21.82
C HIS A 888 2.91 -39.11 21.63
N CYS A 889 3.10 -40.09 20.75
CA CYS A 889 4.37 -40.84 20.56
C CYS A 889 4.92 -41.53 21.84
N LEU A 890 4.07 -41.72 22.85
CA LEU A 890 4.38 -42.41 24.11
C LEU A 890 4.40 -43.93 23.97
N GLN A 891 3.72 -44.49 22.96
CA GLN A 891 3.69 -45.93 22.76
C GLN A 891 4.94 -46.35 21.98
N GLU A 892 5.94 -46.88 22.68
CA GLU A 892 6.97 -47.69 22.06
C GLU A 892 6.34 -48.84 21.28
N CYS A 893 6.83 -49.10 20.08
CA CYS A 893 6.45 -50.23 19.24
C CYS A 893 7.06 -51.57 19.73
N GLY A 894 7.53 -51.63 20.99
CA GLY A 894 8.15 -52.79 21.62
C GLY A 894 9.23 -53.44 20.76
N THR A 895 9.26 -54.76 20.75
CA THR A 895 10.08 -55.55 19.82
C THR A 895 9.54 -55.59 18.38
N TYR A 896 8.27 -55.21 18.16
CA TYR A 896 7.57 -55.34 16.87
C TYR A 896 8.18 -54.49 15.75
N CYS A 897 8.71 -53.30 16.06
CA CYS A 897 9.41 -52.46 15.07
C CYS A 897 10.93 -52.64 15.02
N MET A 898 11.55 -53.44 15.90
CA MET A 898 13.00 -53.33 16.19
C MET A 898 13.74 -54.67 16.39
N ASN A 899 13.10 -55.82 16.23
CA ASN A 899 13.75 -57.11 16.50
C ASN A 899 13.14 -58.28 15.68
N LEU A 900 13.45 -58.40 14.39
CA LEU A 900 12.91 -59.48 13.55
C LEU A 900 13.63 -60.81 13.78
N THR A 901 12.96 -61.71 14.51
CA THR A 901 13.06 -63.15 14.26
C THR A 901 11.66 -63.73 14.07
N GLU A 902 11.41 -64.26 12.86
CA GLU A 902 10.26 -65.13 12.52
C GLU A 902 8.85 -64.52 12.41
N ALA A 903 8.72 -63.22 12.10
CA ALA A 903 7.55 -62.71 11.36
C ALA A 903 7.90 -61.46 10.53
N THR A 904 7.59 -61.46 9.22
CA THR A 904 7.76 -60.26 8.38
C THR A 904 6.56 -59.32 8.55
N GLU A 905 6.56 -58.50 9.61
CA GLU A 905 5.58 -57.42 9.74
C GLU A 905 5.76 -56.39 8.63
N ILE A 906 4.67 -56.10 7.93
CA ILE A 906 4.64 -55.24 6.75
C ILE A 906 4.41 -53.79 7.20
N PRO A 907 5.19 -52.80 6.73
CA PRO A 907 4.94 -51.40 7.06
C PRO A 907 3.67 -50.87 6.38
N GLN A 908 2.82 -50.22 7.18
CA GLN A 908 1.69 -49.40 6.74
C GLN A 908 2.09 -47.92 6.68
N PHE A 909 1.63 -47.26 5.62
CA PHE A 909 1.81 -45.85 5.35
C PHE A 909 0.43 -45.15 5.37
N ILE A 910 0.37 -43.96 5.96
CA ILE A 910 -0.86 -43.17 6.15
C ILE A 910 -0.74 -41.79 5.48
N GLY A 911 -0.20 -41.74 4.25
CA GLY A 911 -0.06 -40.53 3.43
C GLY A 911 1.03 -39.55 3.87
N ARG A 912 1.28 -39.44 5.19
CA ARG A 912 2.39 -38.66 5.79
C ARG A 912 3.51 -39.54 6.35
N SER A 913 3.52 -40.81 6.00
CA SER A 913 4.48 -41.81 6.45
C SER A 913 5.63 -41.92 5.46
N TYR A 914 6.83 -42.20 5.94
CA TYR A 914 7.96 -42.52 5.06
C TYR A 914 9.09 -43.26 5.77
N LEU A 915 9.82 -44.07 5.00
CA LEU A 915 11.12 -44.65 5.37
C LEU A 915 12.23 -44.01 4.53
N VAL A 916 13.43 -43.87 5.10
CA VAL A 916 14.59 -43.23 4.47
C VAL A 916 15.81 -44.15 4.52
N TYR A 917 16.44 -44.39 3.38
CA TYR A 917 17.63 -45.24 3.27
C TYR A 917 18.83 -44.42 2.77
N ASN A 918 19.92 -44.45 3.54
CA ASN A 918 21.17 -43.74 3.26
C ASN A 918 22.38 -44.67 3.00
N ASN A 919 22.21 -45.98 3.15
CA ASN A 919 23.28 -46.95 2.93
C ASN A 919 23.78 -46.90 1.47
N LYS A 920 25.08 -46.67 1.29
CA LYS A 920 25.74 -46.49 -0.02
C LYS A 920 25.39 -47.59 -1.03
N ASP A 921 25.19 -48.82 -0.59
CA ASP A 921 24.91 -49.95 -1.48
C ASP A 921 23.42 -50.12 -1.84
N ILE A 922 22.52 -49.43 -1.13
CA ILE A 922 21.15 -49.13 -1.57
C ILE A 922 21.18 -47.96 -2.55
N LEU A 923 21.86 -46.85 -2.19
CA LEU A 923 21.93 -45.63 -3.02
C LEU A 923 22.46 -45.94 -4.44
N LYS A 924 23.52 -46.76 -4.55
CA LYS A 924 24.08 -47.21 -5.83
C LYS A 924 23.10 -48.01 -6.68
N ARG A 925 22.35 -48.95 -6.08
CA ARG A 925 21.45 -49.89 -6.77
C ARG A 925 20.23 -49.24 -7.40
N VAL A 926 19.82 -48.07 -6.90
CA VAL A 926 18.76 -47.24 -7.53
C VAL A 926 19.33 -46.26 -8.57
N SER A 927 20.61 -45.88 -8.45
CA SER A 927 21.30 -44.88 -9.29
C SER A 927 21.98 -45.47 -10.54
N GLY A 928 22.69 -44.62 -11.30
CA GLY A 928 23.62 -45.06 -12.34
C GLY A 928 22.94 -45.39 -13.67
N CYS A 929 23.52 -46.31 -14.46
CA CYS A 929 23.05 -46.60 -15.81
C CYS A 929 21.78 -47.46 -15.84
N ARG A 930 21.52 -48.26 -14.80
CA ARG A 930 20.43 -49.24 -14.77
C ARG A 930 19.79 -49.28 -13.39
N THR A 931 18.46 -49.11 -13.34
CA THR A 931 17.65 -49.16 -12.12
C THR A 931 16.70 -50.36 -12.23
N HIS A 932 16.55 -51.16 -11.17
CA HIS A 932 15.58 -52.25 -11.14
C HIS A 932 14.92 -52.32 -9.75
N VAL A 933 13.62 -52.08 -9.71
CA VAL A 933 12.79 -52.11 -8.50
C VAL A 933 11.69 -53.15 -8.70
N LEU A 934 11.65 -54.16 -7.83
CA LEU A 934 10.54 -55.09 -7.68
C LEU A 934 9.96 -54.87 -6.29
N LEU A 935 8.65 -54.69 -6.18
CA LEU A 935 7.95 -54.61 -4.89
C LEU A 935 6.54 -55.17 -4.98
N ARG A 936 5.88 -55.33 -3.83
CA ARG A 936 4.43 -55.45 -3.75
C ARG A 936 3.86 -54.30 -2.94
N PHE A 937 2.67 -53.84 -3.30
CA PHE A 937 1.94 -52.86 -2.51
C PHE A 937 0.44 -53.20 -2.46
N ARG A 938 -0.27 -52.57 -1.53
CA ARG A 938 -1.72 -52.42 -1.59
C ARG A 938 -2.10 -51.00 -1.21
N SER A 939 -3.11 -50.44 -1.85
CA SER A 939 -3.62 -49.08 -1.60
C SER A 939 -5.14 -49.09 -1.58
N SER A 940 -5.74 -48.20 -0.79
CA SER A 940 -7.16 -47.82 -0.94
C SER A 940 -7.33 -46.35 -1.37
N ALA A 941 -6.21 -45.65 -1.62
CA ALA A 941 -6.19 -44.32 -2.20
C ALA A 941 -5.76 -44.39 -3.66
N GLN A 942 -6.36 -43.53 -4.49
CA GLN A 942 -6.05 -43.40 -5.91
C GLN A 942 -4.70 -42.69 -6.16
N ASP A 943 -4.24 -41.90 -5.19
CA ASP A 943 -2.96 -41.18 -5.27
C ASP A 943 -1.99 -41.60 -4.16
N GLY A 944 -0.70 -41.54 -4.45
CA GLY A 944 0.33 -41.63 -3.42
C GLY A 944 1.71 -42.02 -3.95
N LEU A 945 2.74 -41.35 -3.45
CA LEU A 945 4.14 -41.69 -3.76
C LEU A 945 4.56 -43.01 -3.09
N LEU A 946 4.95 -44.02 -3.88
CA LEU A 946 5.47 -45.31 -3.41
C LEU A 946 6.99 -45.28 -3.19
N LEU A 947 7.77 -44.68 -4.10
CA LEU A 947 9.23 -44.59 -4.00
C LEU A 947 9.74 -43.30 -4.66
N TRP A 948 10.72 -42.64 -4.03
CA TRP A 948 11.40 -41.47 -4.60
C TRP A 948 12.91 -41.50 -4.37
N ARG A 949 13.66 -41.06 -5.39
CA ARG A 949 15.08 -40.70 -5.28
C ARG A 949 15.37 -39.56 -6.26
N GLY A 950 15.95 -38.47 -5.79
CA GLY A 950 16.29 -37.31 -6.63
C GLY A 950 17.56 -36.58 -6.20
N HIS A 951 17.96 -35.59 -6.98
CA HIS A 951 18.97 -34.61 -6.55
C HIS A 951 18.38 -33.70 -5.45
N THR A 952 19.20 -33.31 -4.47
CA THR A 952 18.83 -32.39 -3.39
C THR A 952 19.85 -31.24 -3.30
N PRO A 953 19.43 -29.96 -3.42
CA PRO A 953 18.07 -29.48 -3.71
C PRO A 953 17.59 -29.85 -5.12
N VAL A 954 16.27 -29.89 -5.32
CA VAL A 954 15.65 -30.21 -6.61
C VAL A 954 15.60 -28.96 -7.50
N SER A 955 15.94 -29.15 -8.79
CA SER A 955 15.71 -28.20 -9.88
C SER A 955 14.87 -28.87 -10.99
N ALA A 956 14.32 -28.08 -11.91
CA ALA A 956 13.50 -28.61 -13.01
C ALA A 956 14.23 -29.65 -13.89
N ASN A 957 15.55 -29.50 -14.04
CA ASN A 957 16.40 -30.42 -14.81
C ASN A 957 17.18 -31.40 -13.92
N SER A 958 16.83 -31.53 -12.63
CA SER A 958 17.50 -32.47 -11.73
C SER A 958 17.14 -33.92 -12.07
N ASP A 959 18.16 -34.78 -12.02
CA ASP A 959 18.01 -36.23 -12.05
C ASP A 959 17.09 -36.72 -10.93
N PHE A 960 16.14 -37.59 -11.27
CA PHE A 960 15.29 -38.29 -10.31
C PHE A 960 14.74 -39.61 -10.88
N VAL A 961 14.23 -40.46 -9.99
CA VAL A 961 13.39 -41.62 -10.30
C VAL A 961 12.29 -41.73 -9.23
N SER A 962 11.07 -42.00 -9.69
CA SER A 962 9.87 -42.13 -8.86
C SER A 962 9.00 -43.30 -9.29
N LEU A 963 8.22 -43.80 -8.35
CA LEU A 963 7.12 -44.75 -8.55
C LEU A 963 5.96 -44.29 -7.67
N GLY A 964 4.75 -44.19 -8.21
CA GLY A 964 3.58 -43.71 -7.47
C GLY A 964 2.26 -44.04 -8.15
N LEU A 965 1.17 -43.80 -7.43
CA LEU A 965 -0.20 -43.80 -7.94
C LEU A 965 -0.66 -42.37 -8.20
N GLU A 966 -1.34 -42.14 -9.32
CA GLU A 966 -1.93 -40.87 -9.75
C GLU A 966 -3.23 -41.20 -10.50
N ASP A 967 -4.39 -40.71 -10.04
CA ASP A 967 -5.74 -41.10 -10.52
C ASP A 967 -5.98 -42.63 -10.57
N GLY A 968 -5.33 -43.39 -9.67
CA GLY A 968 -5.38 -44.85 -9.60
C GLY A 968 -4.50 -45.58 -10.63
N ALA A 969 -3.96 -44.88 -11.63
CA ALA A 969 -2.96 -45.43 -12.54
C ALA A 969 -1.60 -45.54 -11.84
N LEU A 970 -0.81 -46.56 -12.19
CA LEU A 970 0.54 -46.72 -11.66
C LEU A 970 1.56 -46.12 -12.62
N ILE A 971 2.40 -45.22 -12.10
CA ILE A 971 3.38 -44.46 -12.88
C ILE A 971 4.79 -44.69 -12.37
N PHE A 972 5.68 -45.04 -13.28
CA PHE A 972 7.13 -45.03 -13.11
C PHE A 972 7.72 -43.88 -13.92
N SER A 973 8.32 -42.91 -13.25
CA SER A 973 8.79 -41.66 -13.86
C SER A 973 10.26 -41.38 -13.50
N TYR A 974 11.03 -40.78 -14.42
CA TYR A 974 12.45 -40.48 -14.19
C TYR A 974 12.98 -39.38 -15.11
N ASN A 975 13.97 -38.62 -14.62
CA ASN A 975 14.72 -37.62 -15.38
C ASN A 975 16.23 -37.93 -15.29
N LEU A 976 16.96 -37.70 -16.38
CA LEU A 976 18.40 -37.93 -16.53
C LEU A 976 19.14 -36.65 -16.95
N GLY A 977 18.59 -35.47 -16.61
CA GLY A 977 19.15 -34.16 -16.97
C GLY A 977 18.78 -33.68 -18.39
N SER A 978 17.80 -34.31 -19.05
CA SER A 978 17.36 -33.95 -20.42
C SER A 978 15.84 -33.90 -20.60
N GLY A 979 15.06 -34.16 -19.54
CA GLY A 979 13.61 -34.20 -19.56
C GLY A 979 13.05 -35.49 -18.95
N VAL A 980 11.79 -35.44 -18.54
CA VAL A 980 11.12 -36.53 -17.82
C VAL A 980 10.63 -37.60 -18.80
N ALA A 981 10.90 -38.87 -18.48
CA ALA A 981 10.19 -40.02 -19.01
C ALA A 981 9.06 -40.41 -18.05
N ILE A 982 7.89 -40.73 -18.59
CA ILE A 982 6.74 -41.26 -17.84
C ILE A 982 6.37 -42.61 -18.46
N VAL A 983 6.29 -43.65 -17.65
CA VAL A 983 5.82 -44.99 -18.04
C VAL A 983 4.62 -45.32 -17.15
N MET A 984 3.44 -45.38 -17.76
CA MET A 984 2.15 -45.50 -17.07
C MET A 984 1.49 -46.85 -17.41
N ILE A 985 0.79 -47.44 -16.44
CA ILE A 985 -0.21 -48.50 -16.65
C ILE A 985 -1.50 -48.07 -15.95
N ASN A 986 -2.61 -48.11 -16.69
CA ASN A 986 -3.94 -47.84 -16.13
C ASN A 986 -4.56 -49.14 -15.64
N GLY A 987 -5.16 -49.11 -14.45
CA GLY A 987 -5.78 -50.28 -13.81
C GLY A 987 -6.40 -49.89 -12.47
N THR A 988 -7.08 -50.83 -11.82
CA THR A 988 -7.76 -50.59 -10.53
C THR A 988 -6.81 -50.83 -9.35
N PHE A 989 -5.68 -50.12 -9.31
CA PHE A 989 -4.60 -50.39 -8.35
C PHE A 989 -4.81 -49.81 -6.93
N SER A 990 -6.02 -49.31 -6.66
CA SER A 990 -6.47 -48.77 -5.39
C SER A 990 -7.65 -49.57 -4.79
N ASP A 991 -7.73 -50.87 -5.10
CA ASP A 991 -8.82 -51.78 -4.71
C ASP A 991 -8.62 -52.47 -3.34
N GLY A 992 -7.53 -52.14 -2.63
CA GLY A 992 -7.12 -52.76 -1.37
C GLY A 992 -6.35 -54.09 -1.51
N GLN A 993 -6.17 -54.62 -2.72
CA GLN A 993 -5.49 -55.89 -2.98
C GLN A 993 -3.98 -55.74 -3.17
N TRP A 994 -3.27 -56.88 -3.16
CA TRP A 994 -1.81 -56.95 -3.20
C TRP A 994 -1.25 -57.06 -4.62
N HIS A 995 -1.02 -55.92 -5.26
CA HIS A 995 -0.35 -55.81 -6.56
C HIS A 995 1.17 -56.04 -6.46
N ARG A 996 1.75 -56.63 -7.51
CA ARG A 996 3.17 -56.85 -7.72
C ARG A 996 3.69 -55.97 -8.84
N VAL A 997 4.61 -55.07 -8.52
CA VAL A 997 5.20 -54.09 -9.45
C VAL A 997 6.62 -54.46 -9.79
N LYS A 998 6.96 -54.41 -11.07
CA LYS A 998 8.33 -54.48 -11.57
C LYS A 998 8.60 -53.25 -12.45
N ALA A 999 9.41 -52.33 -11.94
CA ALA A 999 9.90 -51.16 -12.67
C ALA A 999 11.39 -51.34 -13.02
N ILE A 1000 11.74 -51.19 -14.28
CA ILE A 1000 13.11 -51.33 -14.79
C ILE A 1000 13.45 -50.10 -15.63
N ARG A 1001 14.70 -49.65 -15.54
CA ARG A 1001 15.29 -48.69 -16.47
C ARG A 1001 16.68 -49.15 -16.89
N ASP A 1002 16.98 -49.14 -18.18
CA ASP A 1002 18.34 -49.28 -18.72
C ASP A 1002 18.67 -48.11 -19.65
N GLY A 1003 19.61 -47.29 -19.21
CA GLY A 1003 19.93 -46.03 -19.84
C GLY A 1003 18.70 -45.13 -19.92
N GLN A 1004 18.25 -44.90 -21.15
CA GLN A 1004 17.10 -44.06 -21.48
C GLN A 1004 15.77 -44.79 -21.47
N TYR A 1005 15.78 -46.13 -21.51
CA TYR A 1005 14.57 -46.94 -21.71
C TYR A 1005 14.05 -47.41 -20.36
N GLY A 1006 12.76 -47.26 -20.13
CA GLY A 1006 12.05 -47.70 -18.94
C GLY A 1006 10.94 -48.68 -19.30
N SER A 1007 10.70 -49.66 -18.44
CA SER A 1007 9.58 -50.57 -18.51
C SER A 1007 8.90 -50.72 -17.16
N LEU A 1008 7.58 -50.80 -17.18
CA LEU A 1008 6.73 -51.05 -16.02
C LEU A 1008 5.87 -52.29 -16.30
N THR A 1009 5.83 -53.21 -15.36
CA THR A 1009 4.93 -54.37 -15.36
C THR A 1009 4.18 -54.41 -14.03
N VAL A 1010 2.88 -54.65 -14.06
CA VAL A 1010 2.06 -54.86 -12.85
C VAL A 1010 1.28 -56.16 -13.00
N ASP A 1011 1.37 -57.05 -12.01
CA ASP A 1011 0.67 -58.34 -11.94
C ASP A 1011 0.74 -59.17 -13.23
N HIS A 1012 -0.34 -59.18 -14.01
CA HIS A 1012 -0.50 -59.88 -15.28
C HIS A 1012 -0.80 -58.92 -16.47
N TYR A 1013 -0.72 -57.60 -16.25
CA TYR A 1013 -0.88 -56.60 -17.30
C TYR A 1013 0.30 -56.61 -18.27
N GLU A 1014 0.06 -56.15 -19.51
CA GLU A 1014 1.12 -55.97 -20.50
C GLU A 1014 2.18 -54.98 -20.01
N THR A 1015 3.43 -55.17 -20.46
CA THR A 1015 4.55 -54.35 -20.01
C THR A 1015 4.59 -53.04 -20.80
N SER A 1016 4.16 -51.95 -20.15
CA SER A 1016 4.30 -50.59 -20.67
C SER A 1016 5.79 -50.19 -20.75
N THR A 1017 6.16 -49.44 -21.78
CA THR A 1017 7.54 -48.96 -21.97
C THR A 1017 7.57 -47.51 -22.43
N GLY A 1018 8.65 -46.80 -22.08
CA GLY A 1018 8.86 -45.40 -22.47
C GLY A 1018 10.34 -45.05 -22.49
N ARG A 1019 10.68 -43.89 -23.06
CA ARG A 1019 12.07 -43.45 -23.25
C ARG A 1019 12.25 -41.99 -22.82
N SER A 1020 13.31 -41.68 -22.07
CA SER A 1020 13.69 -40.31 -21.74
C SER A 1020 14.25 -39.55 -22.97
N PRO A 1021 13.89 -38.27 -23.16
CA PRO A 1021 14.47 -37.44 -24.22
C PRO A 1021 15.97 -37.16 -24.03
N GLY A 1022 16.61 -36.61 -25.08
CA GLY A 1022 18.05 -36.34 -25.12
C GLY A 1022 18.91 -37.60 -25.31
N ASN A 1023 20.17 -37.54 -24.89
CA ASN A 1023 21.16 -38.64 -25.01
C ASN A 1023 21.68 -39.17 -23.66
N MET A 1024 21.26 -38.57 -22.54
CA MET A 1024 21.72 -38.95 -21.20
C MET A 1024 21.20 -40.34 -20.80
N ARG A 1025 22.07 -41.16 -20.19
CA ARG A 1025 21.77 -42.55 -19.73
C ARG A 1025 21.97 -42.80 -18.24
N GLN A 1026 22.68 -41.90 -17.56
CA GLN A 1026 23.15 -42.07 -16.19
C GLN A 1026 22.27 -41.29 -15.23
N LEU A 1027 21.78 -41.91 -14.16
CA LEU A 1027 21.02 -41.26 -13.09
C LEU A 1027 21.97 -40.85 -11.94
N ASN A 1028 22.28 -39.56 -11.86
CA ASN A 1028 23.27 -38.94 -10.98
C ASN A 1028 22.61 -38.18 -9.81
N THR A 1029 22.15 -38.95 -8.82
CA THR A 1029 21.40 -38.43 -7.66
C THR A 1029 22.24 -38.47 -6.38
N ASN A 1030 22.36 -37.32 -5.69
CA ASN A 1030 23.04 -37.21 -4.39
C ASN A 1030 22.11 -37.48 -3.18
N GLY A 1031 20.79 -37.43 -3.38
CA GLY A 1031 19.80 -37.61 -2.30
C GLY A 1031 19.67 -39.06 -1.79
N MET A 1032 18.84 -39.22 -0.77
CA MET A 1032 18.49 -40.52 -0.18
C MET A 1032 17.44 -41.26 -1.01
N VAL A 1033 17.19 -42.54 -0.71
CA VAL A 1033 15.99 -43.25 -1.18
C VAL A 1033 14.89 -43.06 -0.13
N TYR A 1034 13.69 -42.70 -0.59
CA TYR A 1034 12.48 -42.58 0.22
C TYR A 1034 11.45 -43.63 -0.23
N LEU A 1035 10.69 -44.19 0.70
CA LEU A 1035 9.68 -45.22 0.46
C LEU A 1035 8.37 -44.92 1.20
N GLY A 1036 7.24 -45.10 0.50
CA GLY A 1036 5.88 -44.87 0.96
C GLY A 1036 5.48 -43.40 1.13
N GLY A 1037 6.37 -42.47 0.80
CA GLY A 1037 6.20 -41.02 0.94
C GLY A 1037 7.55 -40.35 1.17
N MET A 1038 7.55 -39.06 1.48
CA MET A 1038 8.74 -38.33 1.94
C MET A 1038 8.35 -37.06 2.72
N LYS A 1039 9.33 -36.35 3.30
CA LYS A 1039 9.09 -35.00 3.83
C LYS A 1039 8.76 -34.04 2.67
N GLU A 1040 7.68 -33.26 2.81
CA GLU A 1040 7.29 -32.20 1.85
C GLU A 1040 7.08 -32.73 0.41
N VAL A 1041 6.32 -33.82 0.22
CA VAL A 1041 6.20 -34.56 -1.07
C VAL A 1041 6.06 -33.65 -2.31
N GLY A 1042 5.03 -32.79 -2.36
CA GLY A 1042 4.77 -31.87 -3.48
C GLY A 1042 5.88 -30.84 -3.78
N LEU A 1043 6.78 -30.56 -2.82
CA LEU A 1043 7.96 -29.73 -3.06
C LEU A 1043 8.95 -30.44 -4.00
N TYR A 1044 9.22 -31.72 -3.75
CA TYR A 1044 10.24 -32.51 -4.44
C TYR A 1044 9.72 -33.18 -5.71
N THR A 1045 8.44 -33.60 -5.72
CA THR A 1045 7.77 -34.23 -6.87
C THR A 1045 7.24 -33.23 -7.90
N HIS A 1046 7.55 -31.93 -7.72
CA HIS A 1046 6.99 -30.82 -8.52
C HIS A 1046 5.46 -30.73 -8.54
N GLY A 1047 4.78 -31.34 -7.56
CA GLY A 1047 3.31 -31.38 -7.47
C GLY A 1047 2.67 -32.68 -7.96
N GLN A 1048 3.41 -33.58 -8.64
CA GLN A 1048 2.87 -34.86 -9.15
C GLN A 1048 2.23 -35.71 -8.04
N TYR A 1049 2.77 -35.64 -6.82
CA TYR A 1049 2.19 -36.29 -5.65
C TYR A 1049 2.14 -35.30 -4.49
N LEU A 1050 0.94 -35.01 -4.00
CA LEU A 1050 0.73 -34.19 -2.80
C LEU A 1050 1.05 -34.99 -1.51
N TRP A 1051 0.80 -36.30 -1.53
CA TRP A 1051 0.92 -37.21 -0.38
C TRP A 1051 1.77 -38.45 -0.72
N GLY A 1052 2.25 -39.13 0.33
CA GLY A 1052 2.74 -40.50 0.23
C GLY A 1052 1.61 -41.52 0.07
N LEU A 1053 1.97 -42.80 0.05
CA LEU A 1053 1.01 -43.92 0.00
C LEU A 1053 0.09 -43.94 1.23
N VAL A 1054 -1.20 -44.20 1.01
CA VAL A 1054 -2.16 -44.63 2.03
C VAL A 1054 -2.44 -46.12 1.80
N GLY A 1055 -1.67 -46.99 2.47
CA GLY A 1055 -1.56 -48.39 2.09
C GLY A 1055 -0.39 -49.11 2.75
N CYS A 1056 0.11 -50.18 2.12
CA CYS A 1056 1.24 -50.97 2.63
C CYS A 1056 2.20 -51.36 1.50
N ILE A 1057 3.49 -51.56 1.82
CA ILE A 1057 4.53 -52.02 0.87
C ILE A 1057 5.23 -53.25 1.47
N SER A 1058 5.48 -54.28 0.65
CA SER A 1058 6.22 -55.48 1.04
C SER A 1058 7.16 -55.98 -0.07
N GLN A 1059 8.09 -56.87 0.27
CA GLN A 1059 8.94 -57.62 -0.68
C GLN A 1059 9.75 -56.74 -1.66
N LEU A 1060 10.24 -55.59 -1.20
CA LEU A 1060 11.10 -54.69 -1.99
C LEU A 1060 12.44 -55.35 -2.30
N THR A 1061 12.81 -55.36 -3.57
CA THR A 1061 14.04 -55.96 -4.11
C THR A 1061 14.66 -55.03 -5.15
N LEU A 1062 15.95 -54.74 -4.99
CA LEU A 1062 16.73 -53.84 -5.83
C LEU A 1062 17.76 -54.61 -6.66
N SER A 1063 18.09 -54.12 -7.86
CA SER A 1063 19.13 -54.67 -8.75
C SER A 1063 19.04 -56.16 -9.08
N THR A 1064 17.85 -56.77 -8.96
CA THR A 1064 17.50 -58.19 -9.15
C THR A 1064 17.89 -59.15 -8.02
N ASP A 1065 18.87 -58.82 -7.19
CA ASP A 1065 19.44 -59.71 -6.15
C ASP A 1065 19.18 -59.24 -4.71
N TYR A 1066 19.00 -57.94 -4.49
CA TYR A 1066 19.10 -57.33 -3.18
C TYR A 1066 17.72 -57.10 -2.55
N HIS A 1067 17.25 -58.09 -1.79
CA HIS A 1067 16.06 -57.94 -0.95
C HIS A 1067 16.34 -56.98 0.20
N LEU A 1068 15.36 -56.12 0.53
CA LEU A 1068 15.50 -55.07 1.55
C LEU A 1068 14.61 -55.35 2.77
N ALA A 1069 15.20 -55.37 3.97
CA ALA A 1069 14.49 -55.46 5.24
C ALA A 1069 13.90 -54.09 5.58
N LEU A 1070 12.65 -53.86 5.14
CA LEU A 1070 12.08 -52.51 5.02
C LEU A 1070 12.24 -51.61 6.26
N VAL A 1071 12.07 -52.15 7.47
CA VAL A 1071 12.19 -51.37 8.72
C VAL A 1071 13.62 -51.36 9.26
N GLU A 1072 14.36 -52.47 9.15
CA GLU A 1072 15.69 -52.64 9.74
C GLU A 1072 16.82 -51.98 8.94
N ASP A 1073 16.72 -51.99 7.60
CA ASP A 1073 17.65 -51.26 6.71
C ASP A 1073 17.39 -49.75 6.69
N ALA A 1074 16.29 -49.28 7.27
CA ALA A 1074 15.89 -47.87 7.23
C ALA A 1074 16.69 -47.03 8.25
N ALA A 1075 17.48 -46.08 7.73
CA ALA A 1075 18.26 -45.16 8.55
C ALA A 1075 17.41 -44.14 9.32
N ALA A 1076 16.18 -43.90 8.86
CA ALA A 1076 15.15 -43.15 9.59
C ALA A 1076 13.76 -43.51 9.05
N GLY A 1077 12.74 -43.26 9.86
CA GLY A 1077 11.33 -43.34 9.44
C GLY A 1077 10.46 -42.41 10.26
N LYS A 1078 9.25 -42.14 9.75
CA LYS A 1078 8.28 -41.24 10.39
C LYS A 1078 6.85 -41.74 10.14
N ASN A 1079 6.01 -41.74 11.18
CA ASN A 1079 4.61 -42.19 11.15
C ASN A 1079 4.39 -43.61 10.58
N ILE A 1080 5.25 -44.58 10.90
CA ILE A 1080 5.14 -45.97 10.42
C ILE A 1080 4.31 -46.80 11.41
N ASN A 1081 3.34 -47.55 10.91
CA ASN A 1081 2.50 -48.49 11.66
C ASN A 1081 2.64 -49.92 11.09
N THR A 1082 2.22 -50.95 11.82
CA THR A 1082 2.09 -52.32 11.28
C THR A 1082 0.86 -52.44 10.39
N CYS A 1083 1.06 -52.93 9.16
CA CYS A 1083 0.00 -53.35 8.25
C CYS A 1083 -0.60 -54.67 8.76
N ARG A 1084 -1.77 -54.58 9.41
CA ARG A 1084 -2.58 -55.76 9.78
C ARG A 1084 -2.99 -56.54 8.52
N PRO A 1085 -3.18 -57.88 8.59
CA PRO A 1085 -3.59 -58.70 7.44
C PRO A 1085 -4.76 -58.12 6.66
#